data_AF-A0A182ILM6-F1
#
_entry.id   AF-A0A182ILM6-F1
#
_cell.length_a   1.000
_cell.length_b   1.000
_cell.length_c   1.000
_cell.angle_alpha   90.00
_cell.angle_beta   90.00
_cell.angle_gamma   90.00
#
_symmetry.space_group_name_H-M   'P 1'
#
loop_
_entity.id
_entity.type
_entity.pdbx_description
1 polymer ?
#
loop_
_entity_poly.entity_id
_entity_poly.type
_entity_poly.pdbx_seq_one_letter_code
_entity_poly.pdbx_strand_id
1 'polypeptide(L)'
;LEYPASCCGHFRPVTLRDWKSAKVSAPVSAGTACRKRRTRSTTHVDTMAKMTKESEELEQKKEALRRNAMERLSYAAKEGFCKQLLALLREFPDEEDRRALVDQEICDYEVEDNEHQVLTPLILATLNGHAEIVHILLTLGQPDLEKEGCVKLHGELTQGVTALWVAAGLGRLNIVKQLIQHGAQVNHATRKGSTPLRAACFDGRLDLIQYLVAHQANVCTANMYNNTCLMIAAYKNYPDVLQYLLEQGARVNEQAQCGASALYYAAECGYVEVCERLLDHGALLLRNTYGLTPALAAAERTRESTVLAFLARPGLLTREERIDVLELLGASYANDKNNYNVAKAFEYLMMGMEERYKDPENIIRKPTLPPVPAYELWVECQTVQDLFAIRYNHNSLHMESLTIRERILGRQCPEVVHSIIYRGAVCADHGRFDRCESLWLHAIRLRQQNGLSVQRDLLRFVQLFSQEFSINVQMHFEGVLAVLGACVDELRYNQQKLTNPGPRDDPDAIGEDYEMNVVTVLYLVTIVTKLLRLERLRPTDQLILQAYQMIYQLNQLEVRLRDDQTLLHLAVNGIAPVDEFYTEDVCRFPCVDTVKLLLKCGAHVDVVDCDRNTPLHTLVGTVEPARLINSNAVEEVKEIVDVLVRAGVHLDAVNTDGLKASQDSHYAPMGEFLRGYEIRAINLRCLSARAIAQHRIPFRNQIPLQLVSFVERHCMPKG
;
A
#
# COMPACT_ATOMS: atom_id res chain seq x y z
N LEU A 1 -1.08 16.37 3.38
CA LEU A 1 -0.25 17.43 2.75
C LEU A 1 0.63 16.89 1.63
N GLU A 2 0.92 15.60 1.64
CA GLU A 2 1.00 14.80 0.43
C GLU A 2 -0.25 15.01 -0.44
N TYR A 3 -0.02 15.04 -1.75
CA TYR A 3 -0.85 14.22 -2.62
C TYR A 3 -0.24 12.83 -2.57
N PRO A 4 -1.04 11.76 -2.51
CA PRO A 4 -0.53 10.45 -2.85
C PRO A 4 0.11 10.53 -4.25
N ALA A 5 1.32 10.00 -4.40
CA ALA A 5 1.91 9.75 -5.72
C ALA A 5 1.00 8.81 -6.56
N SER A 6 0.07 8.12 -5.91
CA SER A 6 -1.03 7.31 -6.45
C SER A 6 -2.31 8.11 -6.79
N CYS A 7 -2.22 9.39 -7.18
CA CYS A 7 -3.35 10.14 -7.75
C CYS A 7 -3.82 9.64 -9.14
N CYS A 8 -3.30 8.51 -9.64
CA CYS A 8 -3.90 7.70 -10.71
C CYS A 8 -4.40 6.32 -10.19
N GLY A 9 -4.76 6.24 -8.90
CA GLY A 9 -5.16 5.00 -8.24
C GLY A 9 -5.76 5.20 -6.84
N HIS A 10 -6.63 6.20 -6.66
CA HIS A 10 -7.35 6.45 -5.39
C HIS A 10 -8.87 6.53 -5.57
N PHE A 11 -9.47 5.44 -6.05
CA PHE A 11 -10.81 5.06 -5.58
C PHE A 11 -10.65 4.20 -4.32
N ARG A 12 -11.46 4.48 -3.28
CA ARG A 12 -11.88 3.41 -2.38
C ARG A 12 -12.79 2.47 -3.20
N PRO A 13 -12.39 1.21 -3.50
CA PRO A 13 -13.39 0.22 -3.86
C PRO A 13 -14.35 0.06 -2.68
N VAL A 14 -15.62 -0.24 -2.96
CA VAL A 14 -16.55 -0.59 -1.88
C VAL A 14 -16.10 -1.92 -1.29
N THR A 15 -15.84 -1.92 0.01
CA THR A 15 -15.71 -3.12 0.83
C THR A 15 -17.06 -3.42 1.48
N LEU A 16 -17.43 -4.69 1.59
CA LEU A 16 -18.58 -5.15 2.39
C LEU A 16 -18.32 -5.10 3.91
N ARG A 17 -17.39 -4.25 4.35
CA ARG A 17 -16.90 -4.09 5.74
C ARG A 17 -17.05 -2.64 6.20
N ASP A 18 -18.28 -2.27 6.52
CA ASP A 18 -18.53 -1.50 7.75
C ASP A 18 -18.75 -2.51 8.90
N TRP A 19 -18.89 -2.03 10.16
CA TRP A 19 -19.21 -2.81 11.39
C TRP A 19 -18.03 -3.30 12.28
N LYS A 20 -17.40 -2.32 12.95
CA LYS A 20 -16.96 -2.25 14.37
C LYS A 20 -16.23 -3.42 15.10
N SER A 21 -15.19 -2.98 15.81
CA SER A 21 -14.27 -3.69 16.75
C SER A 21 -14.79 -3.89 18.18
N ALA A 22 -14.12 -4.76 18.98
CA ALA A 22 -13.42 -4.36 20.23
C ALA A 22 -12.77 -5.51 21.07
N LYS A 23 -11.45 -5.36 21.38
CA LYS A 23 -10.70 -5.72 22.64
C LYS A 23 -10.60 -7.21 23.08
N VAL A 24 -9.48 -7.69 23.68
CA VAL A 24 -9.04 -7.46 25.09
C VAL A 24 -7.56 -7.91 25.36
N SER A 25 -6.95 -7.29 26.39
CA SER A 25 -5.59 -7.31 26.98
C SER A 25 -4.80 -8.61 27.27
N ALA A 26 -3.48 -8.45 27.44
CA ALA A 26 -2.52 -9.37 28.11
C ALA A 26 -2.06 -8.87 29.52
N PRO A 27 -1.38 -9.71 30.35
CA PRO A 27 -0.61 -9.19 31.51
C PRO A 27 0.75 -9.86 31.90
N VAL A 28 1.79 -9.02 32.04
CA VAL A 28 2.65 -8.79 33.26
C VAL A 28 3.72 -9.81 33.78
N SER A 29 4.89 -9.23 34.19
CA SER A 29 6.00 -9.71 35.10
C SER A 29 7.08 -10.64 34.49
N ALA A 30 8.35 -10.77 34.97
CA ALA A 30 9.14 -10.26 36.12
C ALA A 30 10.67 -10.26 35.77
N GLY A 31 11.66 -9.74 36.54
CA GLY A 31 11.60 -8.91 37.76
C GLY A 31 12.79 -8.99 38.77
N THR A 32 14.06 -9.27 38.41
CA THR A 32 15.14 -9.58 39.40
C THR A 32 16.49 -8.85 39.23
N ALA A 33 17.21 -8.64 40.35
CA ALA A 33 18.55 -8.03 40.42
C ALA A 33 19.42 -8.66 41.52
N CYS A 34 20.76 -8.83 41.31
CA CYS A 34 21.70 -8.99 42.44
C CYS A 34 23.20 -8.66 42.18
N ARG A 35 23.63 -7.53 42.74
CA ARG A 35 24.91 -7.20 43.43
C ARG A 35 26.28 -7.83 43.06
N LYS A 36 27.17 -6.93 42.60
CA LYS A 36 28.46 -6.48 43.22
C LYS A 36 29.50 -7.51 43.73
N ARG A 37 30.77 -7.31 43.29
CA ARG A 37 31.86 -6.68 44.11
C ARG A 37 33.15 -6.43 43.30
N ARG A 38 33.76 -5.25 43.49
CA ARG A 38 35.19 -4.94 43.19
C ARG A 38 35.76 -4.09 44.34
N THR A 39 37.04 -4.26 44.63
CA THR A 39 37.80 -3.64 45.73
C THR A 39 38.44 -2.30 45.33
N ARG A 40 38.84 -1.49 46.32
CA ARG A 40 39.42 -0.13 46.16
C ARG A 40 40.90 -0.09 46.55
N SER A 41 41.67 0.77 45.85
CA SER A 41 42.69 1.68 46.41
C SER A 41 42.82 2.86 45.43
N THR A 42 42.55 4.14 45.77
CA THR A 42 43.32 5.06 46.63
C THR A 42 44.80 5.17 46.24
N THR A 43 45.44 6.34 46.11
CA THR A 43 44.98 7.75 46.24
C THR A 43 46.02 8.63 45.57
N HIS A 44 45.67 9.26 44.45
CA HIS A 44 46.39 10.41 43.84
C HIS A 44 45.68 10.95 42.61
N VAL A 45 44.85 10.11 41.98
CA VAL A 45 43.82 10.49 41.01
C VAL A 45 42.70 11.32 41.68
N ASP A 46 42.49 11.18 42.99
CA ASP A 46 41.32 11.69 43.73
C ASP A 46 41.14 13.22 43.78
N THR A 47 42.15 14.06 43.52
CA THR A 47 41.94 15.52 43.45
C THR A 47 41.44 15.98 42.08
N MET A 48 42.06 15.50 40.99
CA MET A 48 41.50 15.72 39.65
C MET A 48 40.16 14.99 39.48
N ALA A 49 40.04 13.76 39.99
CA ALA A 49 38.78 13.01 39.95
C ALA A 49 37.72 13.56 40.92
N LYS A 50 38.07 14.28 41.99
CA LYS A 50 37.09 15.09 42.73
C LYS A 50 36.62 16.27 41.91
N MET A 51 37.51 17.01 41.27
CA MET A 51 37.10 18.14 40.43
C MET A 51 36.23 17.70 39.25
N THR A 52 36.56 16.59 38.57
CA THR A 52 35.68 16.05 37.52
C THR A 52 34.39 15.49 38.10
N LYS A 53 34.41 14.81 39.26
CA LYS A 53 33.18 14.26 39.87
C LYS A 53 32.26 15.32 40.46
N GLU A 54 32.78 16.39 41.04
CA GLU A 54 31.99 17.56 41.48
C GLU A 54 31.44 18.30 40.26
N SER A 55 32.18 18.36 39.15
CA SER A 55 31.66 18.84 37.85
C SER A 55 30.56 17.93 37.28
N GLU A 56 30.72 16.60 37.33
CA GLU A 56 29.72 15.61 36.88
C GLU A 56 28.46 15.65 37.75
N GLU A 57 28.59 15.73 39.08
CA GLU A 57 27.45 15.84 40.01
C GLU A 57 26.73 17.20 39.89
N LEU A 58 27.45 18.27 39.54
CA LEU A 58 26.86 19.57 39.23
C LEU A 58 26.10 19.52 37.89
N GLU A 59 26.68 18.91 36.85
CA GLU A 59 26.06 18.82 35.54
C GLU A 59 24.83 17.90 35.55
N GLN A 60 24.88 16.75 36.25
CA GLN A 60 23.71 15.89 36.48
C GLN A 60 22.56 16.63 37.20
N LYS A 61 22.87 17.55 38.13
CA LYS A 61 21.86 18.41 38.77
C LYS A 61 21.27 19.43 37.80
N LYS A 62 22.09 20.06 36.95
CA LYS A 62 21.60 20.95 35.89
C LYS A 62 20.73 20.20 34.88
N GLU A 63 21.11 19.00 34.46
CA GLU A 63 20.31 18.15 33.57
C GLU A 63 18.98 17.72 34.19
N ALA A 64 18.94 17.42 35.49
CA ALA A 64 17.70 17.11 36.19
C ALA A 64 16.79 18.34 36.30
N LEU A 65 17.37 19.53 36.59
CA LEU A 65 16.65 20.79 36.62
C LEU A 65 16.09 21.16 35.23
N ARG A 66 16.91 21.06 34.17
CA ARG A 66 16.52 21.31 32.78
C ARG A 66 15.40 20.36 32.34
N ARG A 67 15.47 19.06 32.66
CA ARG A 67 14.37 18.10 32.38
C ARG A 67 13.06 18.48 33.05
N ASN A 68 13.07 18.83 34.34
CA ASN A 68 11.84 19.24 35.02
C ASN A 68 11.30 20.60 34.51
N ALA A 69 12.19 21.53 34.18
CA ALA A 69 11.83 22.77 33.49
C ALA A 69 11.20 22.47 32.12
N MET A 70 11.73 21.49 31.38
CA MET A 70 11.24 21.09 30.06
C MET A 70 9.85 20.44 30.10
N GLU A 71 9.57 19.59 31.08
CA GLU A 71 8.23 19.05 31.35
C GLU A 71 7.22 20.18 31.63
N ARG A 72 7.60 21.13 32.50
CA ARG A 72 6.77 22.31 32.84
C ARG A 72 6.56 23.22 31.63
N LEU A 73 7.59 23.41 30.80
CA LEU A 73 7.56 24.19 29.56
C LEU A 73 6.62 23.57 28.54
N SER A 74 6.80 22.27 28.25
CA SER A 74 5.96 21.49 27.35
C SER A 74 4.49 21.53 27.77
N TYR A 75 4.20 21.30 29.06
CA TYR A 75 2.85 21.35 29.59
C TYR A 75 2.23 22.76 29.47
N ALA A 76 2.98 23.81 29.82
CA ALA A 76 2.50 25.19 29.66
C ALA A 76 2.28 25.58 28.19
N ALA A 77 3.10 25.04 27.28
CA ALA A 77 2.99 25.26 25.83
C ALA A 77 1.85 24.45 25.18
N LYS A 78 1.50 23.28 25.72
CA LYS A 78 0.35 22.46 25.28
C LYS A 78 -0.98 23.06 25.76
N GLU A 79 -1.06 23.46 27.04
CA GLU A 79 -2.30 23.88 27.69
C GLU A 79 -2.58 25.40 27.66
N GLY A 80 -1.61 26.24 27.25
CA GLY A 80 -1.80 27.69 27.16
C GLY A 80 -1.56 28.45 28.48
N PHE A 81 -0.76 27.91 29.39
CA PHE A 81 -0.59 28.47 30.75
C PHE A 81 0.45 29.60 30.82
N CYS A 82 0.07 30.79 30.32
CA CYS A 82 0.93 31.98 30.22
C CYS A 82 1.62 32.38 31.53
N LYS A 83 0.93 32.34 32.68
CA LYS A 83 1.51 32.73 33.99
C LYS A 83 2.60 31.76 34.46
N GLN A 84 2.36 30.46 34.28
CA GLN A 84 3.29 29.40 34.64
C GLN A 84 4.53 29.44 33.75
N LEU A 85 4.36 29.70 32.44
CA LEU A 85 5.48 29.91 31.52
C LEU A 85 6.31 31.15 31.89
N LEU A 86 5.66 32.28 32.17
CA LEU A 86 6.34 33.51 32.60
C LEU A 86 7.11 33.33 33.91
N ALA A 87 6.58 32.56 34.86
CA ALA A 87 7.29 32.21 36.08
C ALA A 87 8.52 31.33 35.80
N LEU A 88 8.32 30.26 35.01
CA LEU A 88 9.38 29.32 34.63
C LEU A 88 10.55 30.03 33.90
N LEU A 89 10.27 30.84 32.88
CA LEU A 89 11.33 31.54 32.13
C LEU A 89 12.09 32.55 33.00
N ARG A 90 11.48 33.07 34.08
CA ARG A 90 12.17 33.94 35.05
C ARG A 90 13.06 33.18 36.04
N GLU A 91 12.93 31.86 36.16
CA GLU A 91 13.86 31.03 36.93
C GLU A 91 15.24 30.93 36.25
N PHE A 92 15.30 31.22 34.94
CA PHE A 92 16.52 31.23 34.12
C PHE A 92 16.86 32.69 33.73
N PRO A 93 17.69 33.41 34.49
CA PRO A 93 18.01 34.82 34.21
C PRO A 93 18.93 35.00 33.00
N ASP A 94 19.77 34.00 32.71
CA ASP A 94 20.68 33.98 31.56
C ASP A 94 19.93 33.74 30.24
N GLU A 95 20.37 34.39 29.15
CA GLU A 95 19.72 34.30 27.84
C GLU A 95 20.07 33.03 27.06
N GLU A 96 21.28 32.49 27.21
CA GLU A 96 21.69 31.26 26.54
C GLU A 96 21.01 30.06 27.18
N ASP A 97 20.91 30.01 28.52
CA ASP A 97 20.15 28.98 29.23
C ASP A 97 18.64 29.03 28.89
N ARG A 98 18.04 30.22 28.71
CA ARG A 98 16.64 30.32 28.25
C ARG A 98 16.47 29.80 26.83
N ARG A 99 17.35 30.21 25.90
CA ARG A 99 17.31 29.76 24.50
C ARG A 99 17.47 28.25 24.40
N ALA A 100 18.49 27.69 25.06
CA ALA A 100 18.74 26.25 25.10
C ALA A 100 17.56 25.44 25.68
N LEU A 101 16.81 26.00 26.63
CA LEU A 101 15.60 25.38 27.17
C LEU A 101 14.41 25.43 26.17
N VAL A 102 14.22 26.53 25.44
CA VAL A 102 13.09 26.66 24.49
C VAL A 102 13.33 26.00 23.13
N ASP A 103 14.58 25.69 22.79
CA ASP A 103 14.97 24.98 21.57
C ASP A 103 15.08 23.45 21.76
N GLN A 104 14.88 22.96 23.00
CA GLN A 104 14.97 21.54 23.32
C GLN A 104 13.81 20.75 22.70
N GLU A 105 14.13 19.60 22.11
CA GLU A 105 13.16 18.71 21.45
C GLU A 105 12.32 17.92 22.46
N ILE A 106 11.02 17.83 22.17
CA ILE A 106 9.99 17.07 22.88
C ILE A 106 9.62 15.89 21.99
N CYS A 107 9.98 14.68 22.40
CA CYS A 107 9.49 13.46 21.77
C CYS A 107 8.12 13.11 22.36
N ASP A 108 7.08 13.08 21.53
CA ASP A 108 5.77 12.55 21.94
C ASP A 108 5.71 11.03 21.64
N TYR A 109 5.51 10.24 22.69
CA TYR A 109 5.46 8.78 22.62
C TYR A 109 4.02 8.24 22.49
N GLU A 110 2.98 9.09 22.49
CA GLU A 110 1.57 8.68 22.51
C GLU A 110 1.00 8.25 21.15
N VAL A 111 1.83 8.11 20.10
CA VAL A 111 1.40 7.74 18.75
C VAL A 111 1.55 6.22 18.53
N GLU A 112 0.42 5.53 18.44
CA GLU A 112 0.34 4.16 17.89
C GLU A 112 0.95 4.16 16.47
N ASP A 113 1.67 3.09 16.08
CA ASP A 113 2.37 2.89 14.78
C ASP A 113 3.86 3.36 14.66
N ASN A 114 4.61 3.52 15.76
CA ASN A 114 6.05 3.90 15.76
C ASN A 114 6.41 5.27 15.10
N GLU A 115 5.41 6.08 14.70
CA GLU A 115 5.59 7.41 14.14
C GLU A 115 5.77 8.48 15.24
N HIS A 116 7.00 8.70 15.68
CA HIS A 116 7.28 9.70 16.72
C HIS A 116 7.21 11.14 16.22
N GLN A 117 6.43 11.98 16.91
CA GLN A 117 6.50 13.43 16.73
C GLN A 117 7.69 14.01 17.52
N VAL A 118 8.36 14.99 16.90
CA VAL A 118 9.51 15.70 17.48
C VAL A 118 9.18 17.18 17.44
N LEU A 119 8.86 17.77 18.59
CA LEU A 119 8.32 19.12 18.68
C LEU A 119 9.31 20.04 19.43
N THR A 120 9.42 21.30 19.01
CA THR A 120 9.91 22.35 19.93
C THR A 120 8.74 22.92 20.74
N PRO A 121 8.99 23.50 21.92
CA PRO A 121 8.02 24.34 22.65
C PRO A 121 7.29 25.36 21.77
N LEU A 122 7.99 25.98 20.81
CA LEU A 122 7.41 26.94 19.87
C LEU A 122 6.44 26.27 18.88
N ILE A 123 6.83 25.11 18.32
CA ILE A 123 5.95 24.30 17.45
C ILE A 123 4.74 23.79 18.22
N LEU A 124 4.92 23.29 19.45
CA LEU A 124 3.85 22.79 20.31
C LEU A 124 2.82 23.88 20.67
N ALA A 125 3.29 25.08 21.04
CA ALA A 125 2.42 26.24 21.25
C ALA A 125 1.66 26.64 19.98
N THR A 126 2.32 26.53 18.82
CA THR A 126 1.74 26.87 17.51
C THR A 126 0.68 25.88 17.07
N LEU A 127 0.90 24.57 17.23
CA LEU A 127 -0.06 23.49 16.96
C LEU A 127 -1.37 23.74 17.72
N ASN A 128 -1.27 24.03 19.02
CA ASN A 128 -2.42 24.31 19.88
C ASN A 128 -3.02 25.71 19.69
N GLY A 129 -2.38 26.59 18.90
CA GLY A 129 -2.88 27.92 18.55
C GLY A 129 -2.72 28.99 19.65
N HIS A 130 -1.86 28.75 20.64
CA HIS A 130 -1.68 29.61 21.82
C HIS A 130 -0.83 30.85 21.50
N ALA A 131 -1.41 31.83 20.82
CA ALA A 131 -0.71 33.03 20.35
C ALA A 131 -0.07 33.88 21.48
N GLU A 132 -0.58 33.82 22.71
CA GLU A 132 0.07 34.47 23.87
C GLU A 132 1.32 33.70 24.33
N ILE A 133 1.28 32.36 24.34
CA ILE A 133 2.45 31.53 24.62
C ILE A 133 3.53 31.77 23.58
N VAL A 134 3.17 31.77 22.29
CA VAL A 134 4.13 32.08 21.21
C VAL A 134 4.76 33.45 21.44
N HIS A 135 3.98 34.48 21.76
CA HIS A 135 4.52 35.80 22.06
C HIS A 135 5.50 35.80 23.25
N ILE A 136 5.18 35.06 24.33
CA ILE A 136 6.06 34.91 25.51
C ILE A 136 7.36 34.20 25.14
N LEU A 137 7.29 33.10 24.38
CA LEU A 137 8.47 32.35 23.91
C LEU A 137 9.36 33.23 23.02
N LEU A 138 8.77 33.93 22.04
CA LEU A 138 9.50 34.82 21.13
C LEU A 138 10.15 36.01 21.84
N THR A 139 9.50 36.57 22.87
CA THR A 139 9.98 37.78 23.57
C THR A 139 11.00 37.46 24.67
N LEU A 140 10.83 36.36 25.40
CA LEU A 140 11.68 36.02 26.56
C LEU A 140 12.62 34.84 26.32
N GLY A 141 12.19 33.83 25.55
CA GLY A 141 12.98 32.66 25.23
C GLY A 141 13.95 32.86 24.06
N GLN A 142 13.57 33.70 23.09
CA GLN A 142 14.30 33.92 21.83
C GLN A 142 14.74 32.60 21.14
N PRO A 143 13.79 31.67 20.85
CA PRO A 143 14.07 30.39 20.22
C PRO A 143 14.64 30.55 18.80
N ASP A 144 15.36 29.54 18.34
CA ASP A 144 15.67 29.38 16.92
C ASP A 144 14.39 29.10 16.13
N LEU A 145 14.01 30.07 15.28
CA LEU A 145 12.77 30.05 14.51
C LEU A 145 12.79 29.00 13.39
N GLU A 146 13.99 28.58 12.97
CA GLU A 146 14.21 27.58 11.93
C GLU A 146 14.52 26.19 12.49
N LYS A 147 14.45 26.03 13.82
CA LYS A 147 14.58 24.75 14.50
C LYS A 147 13.45 23.81 14.05
N GLU A 148 13.83 22.84 13.21
CA GLU A 148 12.90 21.89 12.60
C GLU A 148 12.30 20.90 13.60
N GLY A 149 11.04 20.56 13.37
CA GLY A 149 10.35 19.45 14.02
C GLY A 149 9.77 18.42 13.05
N CYS A 150 9.02 17.49 13.62
CA CYS A 150 8.26 16.45 12.96
C CYS A 150 6.85 16.40 13.56
N VAL A 151 5.83 16.71 12.75
CA VAL A 151 4.43 16.89 13.21
C VAL A 151 3.48 16.01 12.40
N LYS A 152 2.42 15.50 13.03
CA LYS A 152 1.33 14.80 12.34
C LYS A 152 0.19 15.78 12.04
N LEU A 153 0.08 16.24 10.79
CA LEU A 153 -0.98 17.17 10.35
C LEU A 153 -1.84 16.52 9.27
N HIS A 154 -3.17 16.66 9.41
CA HIS A 154 -4.17 16.04 8.51
C HIS A 154 -4.00 14.52 8.31
N GLY A 155 -3.45 13.83 9.31
CA GLY A 155 -3.20 12.38 9.28
C GLY A 155 -1.79 11.96 8.86
N GLU A 156 -0.95 12.87 8.36
CA GLU A 156 0.38 12.56 7.83
C GLU A 156 1.52 13.14 8.67
N LEU A 157 2.56 12.35 8.88
CA LEU A 157 3.79 12.78 9.53
C LEU A 157 4.68 13.60 8.57
N THR A 158 4.89 14.88 8.87
CA THR A 158 5.73 15.80 8.08
C THR A 158 6.99 16.17 8.84
N GLN A 159 8.16 15.87 8.26
CA GLN A 159 9.48 16.23 8.80
C GLN A 159 10.02 17.54 8.22
N GLY A 160 10.81 18.25 9.02
CA GLY A 160 11.45 19.51 8.62
C GLY A 160 10.54 20.73 8.78
N VAL A 161 9.55 20.66 9.67
CA VAL A 161 8.58 21.75 9.83
C VAL A 161 9.12 22.81 10.79
N THR A 162 8.97 24.09 10.44
CA THR A 162 9.18 25.19 11.37
C THR A 162 7.85 25.64 11.98
N ALA A 163 7.92 26.42 13.07
CA ALA A 163 6.71 27.01 13.65
C ALA A 163 5.94 27.87 12.63
N LEU A 164 6.63 28.57 11.71
CA LEU A 164 5.98 29.38 10.67
C LEU A 164 5.20 28.50 9.69
N TRP A 165 5.78 27.37 9.27
CA TRP A 165 5.09 26.42 8.40
C TRP A 165 3.83 25.84 9.05
N VAL A 166 3.91 25.45 10.33
CA VAL A 166 2.76 24.92 11.09
C VAL A 166 1.68 26.00 11.28
N ALA A 167 2.07 27.23 11.61
CA ALA A 167 1.13 28.35 11.76
C ALA A 167 0.40 28.65 10.45
N ALA A 168 1.10 28.58 9.32
CA ALA A 168 0.54 28.81 8.00
C ALA A 168 -0.43 27.68 7.56
N GLY A 169 -0.05 26.42 7.78
CA GLY A 169 -0.90 25.25 7.46
C GLY A 169 -2.16 25.11 8.33
N LEU A 170 -2.17 25.74 9.52
CA LEU A 170 -3.32 25.77 10.44
C LEU A 170 -4.09 27.11 10.42
N GLY A 171 -3.86 27.97 9.42
CA GLY A 171 -4.60 29.23 9.26
C GLY A 171 -4.35 30.27 10.37
N ARG A 172 -3.29 30.13 11.17
CA ARG A 172 -3.03 30.91 12.40
C ARG A 172 -2.40 32.28 12.12
N LEU A 173 -3.11 33.16 11.41
CA LEU A 173 -2.60 34.47 10.95
C LEU A 173 -1.90 35.31 12.04
N ASN A 174 -2.41 35.32 13.27
CA ASN A 174 -1.79 36.09 14.36
C ASN A 174 -0.41 35.53 14.77
N ILE A 175 -0.23 34.21 14.72
CA ILE A 175 1.05 33.56 15.00
C ILE A 175 2.01 33.75 13.82
N VAL A 176 1.54 33.63 12.58
CA VAL A 176 2.32 33.96 11.37
C VAL A 176 2.88 35.38 11.43
N LYS A 177 2.05 36.36 11.83
CA LYS A 177 2.48 37.76 12.04
C LYS A 177 3.59 37.88 13.08
N GLN A 178 3.43 37.28 14.26
CA GLN A 178 4.45 37.31 15.31
C GLN A 178 5.78 36.69 14.84
N LEU A 179 5.74 35.49 14.23
CA LEU A 179 6.93 34.78 13.78
C LEU A 179 7.71 35.59 12.72
N ILE A 180 7.02 36.18 11.74
CA ILE A 180 7.65 37.00 10.70
C ILE A 180 8.17 38.33 11.28
N GLN A 181 7.47 38.95 12.22
CA GLN A 181 7.96 40.14 12.94
C GLN A 181 9.22 39.87 13.77
N HIS A 182 9.40 38.64 14.25
CA HIS A 182 10.61 38.19 14.94
C HIS A 182 11.70 37.62 13.99
N GLY A 183 11.48 37.63 12.67
CA GLY A 183 12.51 37.31 11.67
C GLY A 183 12.49 35.90 11.09
N ALA A 184 11.42 35.12 11.28
CA ALA A 184 11.30 33.77 10.71
C ALA A 184 11.40 33.77 9.18
N GLN A 185 12.11 32.78 8.62
CA GLN A 185 12.34 32.66 7.18
C GLN A 185 11.06 32.24 6.45
N VAL A 186 10.44 33.21 5.78
CA VAL A 186 9.16 33.08 5.06
C VAL A 186 9.14 31.95 4.01
N ASN A 187 10.32 31.54 3.52
CA ASN A 187 10.49 30.51 2.50
C ASN A 187 11.11 29.20 3.04
N HIS A 188 11.30 29.01 4.35
CA HIS A 188 11.87 27.76 4.89
C HIS A 188 10.97 26.57 4.52
N ALA A 189 11.53 25.63 3.76
CA ALA A 189 10.79 24.51 3.21
C ALA A 189 11.01 23.24 4.04
N THR A 190 9.96 22.42 4.17
CA THR A 190 10.10 21.10 4.79
C THR A 190 11.04 20.18 4.01
N ARG A 191 11.42 19.02 4.58
CA ARG A 191 12.26 18.02 3.87
C ARG A 191 11.66 17.54 2.55
N LYS A 192 10.34 17.67 2.35
CA LYS A 192 9.63 17.40 1.08
C LYS A 192 9.47 18.63 0.18
N GLY A 193 10.11 19.76 0.50
CA GLY A 193 10.06 21.03 -0.24
C GLY A 193 8.78 21.85 -0.03
N SER A 194 8.00 21.63 1.03
CA SER A 194 6.77 22.39 1.25
C SER A 194 7.06 23.70 1.98
N THR A 195 6.77 24.85 1.37
CA THR A 195 6.92 26.19 2.00
C THR A 195 5.72 26.55 2.89
N PRO A 196 5.83 27.56 3.77
CA PRO A 196 4.70 28.06 4.56
C PRO A 196 3.58 28.59 3.66
N LEU A 197 3.93 29.22 2.52
CA LEU A 197 2.95 29.64 1.51
C LEU A 197 2.18 28.44 0.93
N ARG A 198 2.86 27.34 0.59
CA ARG A 198 2.22 26.11 0.12
C ARG A 198 1.28 25.53 1.18
N ALA A 199 1.66 25.57 2.45
CA ALA A 199 0.83 25.14 3.57
C ALA A 199 -0.43 26.02 3.71
N ALA A 200 -0.31 27.35 3.63
CA ALA A 200 -1.44 28.27 3.66
C ALA A 200 -2.40 28.09 2.47
N CYS A 201 -1.87 27.80 1.27
CA CYS A 201 -2.69 27.48 0.09
C CYS A 201 -3.51 26.19 0.24
N PHE A 202 -3.11 25.26 1.13
CA PHE A 202 -3.88 24.04 1.42
C PHE A 202 -5.09 24.28 2.32
N ASP A 203 -5.01 25.30 3.20
CA ASP A 203 -6.11 25.77 4.07
C ASP A 203 -7.02 26.79 3.35
N GLY A 204 -6.51 27.48 2.32
CA GLY A 204 -7.28 28.39 1.48
C GLY A 204 -7.43 29.82 2.02
N ARG A 205 -6.68 30.18 3.06
CA ARG A 205 -6.76 31.49 3.74
C ARG A 205 -6.08 32.60 2.95
N LEU A 206 -6.83 33.24 2.05
CA LEU A 206 -6.37 34.35 1.22
C LEU A 206 -5.71 35.49 2.03
N ASP A 207 -6.24 35.82 3.20
CA ASP A 207 -5.70 36.84 4.11
C ASP A 207 -4.29 36.50 4.63
N LEU A 208 -4.03 35.21 4.87
CA LEU A 208 -2.73 34.68 5.28
C LEU A 208 -1.77 34.59 4.09
N ILE A 209 -2.25 34.14 2.94
CA ILE A 209 -1.50 34.04 1.69
C ILE A 209 -1.02 35.43 1.22
N GLN A 210 -1.90 36.44 1.24
CA GLN A 210 -1.55 37.84 0.97
C GLN A 210 -0.49 38.36 1.94
N TYR A 211 -0.60 38.05 3.23
CA TYR A 211 0.39 38.46 4.22
C TYR A 211 1.76 37.82 3.96
N LEU A 212 1.82 36.53 3.63
CA LEU A 212 3.07 35.84 3.29
C LEU A 212 3.72 36.41 2.02
N VAL A 213 2.96 36.61 0.94
CA VAL A 213 3.50 37.16 -0.31
C VAL A 213 4.00 38.61 -0.11
N ALA A 214 3.29 39.43 0.66
CA ALA A 214 3.75 40.76 1.05
C ALA A 214 5.08 40.76 1.83
N HIS A 215 5.43 39.63 2.47
CA HIS A 215 6.72 39.41 3.15
C HIS A 215 7.65 38.49 2.34
N GLN A 216 7.59 38.58 1.01
CA GLN A 216 8.53 37.95 0.06
C GLN A 216 8.44 36.40 0.00
N ALA A 217 7.28 35.82 0.30
CA ALA A 217 7.04 34.41 -0.01
C ALA A 217 7.06 34.16 -1.53
N ASN A 218 7.83 33.17 -1.97
CA ASN A 218 7.96 32.82 -3.39
C ASN A 218 6.77 31.97 -3.86
N VAL A 219 5.87 32.60 -4.62
CA VAL A 219 4.68 32.00 -5.24
C VAL A 219 5.00 30.81 -6.16
N CYS A 220 6.18 30.81 -6.78
CA CYS A 220 6.61 29.78 -7.74
C CYS A 220 7.34 28.59 -7.09
N THR A 221 7.62 28.59 -5.78
CA THR A 221 8.29 27.43 -5.16
C THR A 221 7.37 26.22 -5.16
N ALA A 222 7.84 25.13 -5.77
CA ALA A 222 7.18 23.84 -5.77
C ALA A 222 7.80 22.89 -4.73
N ASN A 223 7.04 21.85 -4.35
CA ASN A 223 7.59 20.78 -3.52
C ASN A 223 8.45 19.79 -4.35
N MET A 224 9.02 18.76 -3.70
CA MET A 224 9.86 17.75 -4.37
C MET A 224 9.18 16.97 -5.51
N TYR A 225 7.85 17.03 -5.60
CA TYR A 225 7.03 16.41 -6.64
C TYR A 225 6.56 17.43 -7.71
N ASN A 226 7.22 18.59 -7.80
CA ASN A 226 6.86 19.74 -8.63
C ASN A 226 5.43 20.27 -8.45
N ASN A 227 4.79 20.00 -7.31
CA ASN A 227 3.46 20.57 -7.05
C ASN A 227 3.61 22.03 -6.57
N THR A 228 2.91 22.94 -7.23
CA THR A 228 2.92 24.39 -6.93
C THR A 228 1.77 24.80 -5.99
N CYS A 229 1.81 26.02 -5.48
CA CYS A 229 0.70 26.63 -4.74
C CYS A 229 -0.58 26.74 -5.60
N LEU A 230 -0.42 27.07 -6.89
CA LEU A 230 -1.51 27.21 -7.85
C LEU A 230 -2.24 25.88 -8.09
N MET A 231 -1.51 24.75 -8.15
CA MET A 231 -2.09 23.41 -8.29
C MET A 231 -2.96 23.04 -7.08
N ILE A 232 -2.52 23.36 -5.85
CA ILE A 232 -3.34 23.15 -4.65
C ILE A 232 -4.63 23.98 -4.74
N ALA A 233 -4.52 25.28 -5.01
CA ALA A 233 -5.67 26.17 -5.08
C ALA A 233 -6.69 25.70 -6.15
N ALA A 234 -6.20 25.18 -7.26
CA ALA A 234 -7.02 24.61 -8.32
C ALA A 234 -7.78 23.34 -7.89
N TYR A 235 -7.10 22.40 -7.21
CA TYR A 235 -7.69 21.16 -6.71
C TYR A 235 -8.61 21.33 -5.49
N LYS A 236 -8.33 22.32 -4.64
CA LYS A 236 -9.16 22.60 -3.47
C LYS A 236 -10.40 23.44 -3.78
N ASN A 237 -10.54 23.89 -5.05
CA ASN A 237 -11.54 24.85 -5.49
C ASN A 237 -11.49 26.17 -4.69
N TYR A 238 -10.35 26.87 -4.76
CA TYR A 238 -10.19 28.20 -4.19
C TYR A 238 -9.98 29.25 -5.29
N PRO A 239 -11.04 29.68 -6.02
CA PRO A 239 -10.92 30.62 -7.14
C PRO A 239 -10.20 31.93 -6.79
N ASP A 240 -10.42 32.48 -5.59
CA ASP A 240 -9.85 33.79 -5.20
C ASP A 240 -8.39 33.69 -4.77
N VAL A 241 -7.99 32.57 -4.15
CA VAL A 241 -6.58 32.24 -3.91
C VAL A 241 -5.88 32.03 -5.25
N LEU A 242 -6.50 31.28 -6.16
CA LEU A 242 -5.96 31.01 -7.48
C LEU A 242 -5.76 32.30 -8.29
N GLN A 243 -6.77 33.17 -8.31
CA GLN A 243 -6.72 34.49 -8.96
C GLN A 243 -5.59 35.35 -8.38
N TYR A 244 -5.51 35.46 -7.05
CA TYR A 244 -4.43 36.20 -6.40
C TYR A 244 -3.04 35.63 -6.74
N LEU A 245 -2.85 34.31 -6.71
CA LEU A 245 -1.57 33.69 -7.07
C LEU A 245 -1.18 33.99 -8.53
N LEU A 246 -2.13 33.97 -9.47
CA LEU A 246 -1.90 34.34 -10.88
C LEU A 246 -1.49 35.82 -11.01
N GLU A 247 -2.16 36.73 -10.32
CA GLU A 247 -1.81 38.15 -10.26
C GLU A 247 -0.41 38.40 -9.66
N GLN A 248 0.02 37.56 -8.71
CA GLN A 248 1.37 37.58 -8.14
C GLN A 248 2.40 36.78 -8.97
N GLY A 249 2.08 36.45 -10.23
CA GLY A 249 3.02 35.85 -11.17
C GLY A 249 3.19 34.34 -11.09
N ALA A 250 2.22 33.61 -10.52
CA ALA A 250 2.23 32.14 -10.57
C ALA A 250 2.24 31.64 -12.02
N ARG A 251 3.15 30.72 -12.31
CA ARG A 251 3.28 30.11 -13.64
C ARG A 251 2.14 29.12 -13.88
N VAL A 252 1.18 29.51 -14.73
CA VAL A 252 -0.05 28.76 -15.01
C VAL A 252 0.16 27.36 -15.62
N ASN A 253 1.25 27.18 -16.37
CA ASN A 253 1.54 25.98 -17.17
C ASN A 253 2.61 25.05 -16.57
N GLU A 254 3.02 25.24 -15.31
CA GLU A 254 3.89 24.27 -14.63
C GLU A 254 3.19 22.90 -14.49
N GLN A 255 3.97 21.83 -14.50
CA GLN A 255 3.48 20.46 -14.36
C GLN A 255 4.13 19.75 -13.15
N ALA A 256 3.32 19.05 -12.37
CA ALA A 256 3.78 18.15 -11.32
C ALA A 256 4.61 16.99 -11.91
N GLN A 257 5.26 16.19 -11.07
CA GLN A 257 6.08 15.05 -11.51
C GLN A 257 5.30 13.97 -12.30
N CYS A 258 3.97 13.90 -12.14
CA CYS A 258 3.06 13.08 -12.94
C CYS A 258 2.55 13.78 -14.23
N GLY A 259 3.06 14.96 -14.55
CA GLY A 259 2.63 15.76 -15.71
C GLY A 259 1.29 16.49 -15.52
N ALA A 260 0.63 16.40 -14.36
CA ALA A 260 -0.60 17.16 -14.10
C ALA A 260 -0.31 18.66 -13.92
N SER A 261 -1.06 19.52 -14.63
CA SER A 261 -1.05 20.98 -14.45
C SER A 261 -2.16 21.44 -13.49
N ALA A 262 -2.18 22.71 -13.11
CA ALA A 262 -3.30 23.27 -12.34
C ALA A 262 -4.66 23.08 -13.04
N LEU A 263 -4.69 23.23 -14.38
CA LEU A 263 -5.90 23.01 -15.18
C LEU A 263 -6.32 21.54 -15.19
N TYR A 264 -5.36 20.59 -15.19
CA TYR A 264 -5.64 19.16 -15.08
C TYR A 264 -6.40 18.85 -13.78
N TYR A 265 -5.89 19.30 -12.63
CA TYR A 265 -6.51 19.03 -11.33
C TYR A 265 -7.90 19.66 -11.20
N ALA A 266 -8.09 20.89 -11.67
CA ALA A 266 -9.40 21.53 -11.69
C ALA A 266 -10.40 20.77 -12.58
N ALA A 267 -9.95 20.29 -13.74
CA ALA A 267 -10.78 19.59 -14.71
C ALA A 267 -11.18 18.18 -14.25
N GLU A 268 -10.26 17.43 -13.62
CA GLU A 268 -10.52 16.12 -13.01
C GLU A 268 -11.58 16.23 -11.88
N CYS A 269 -11.57 17.33 -11.13
CA CYS A 269 -12.52 17.57 -10.04
C CYS A 269 -13.85 18.19 -10.52
N GLY A 270 -13.87 18.83 -11.69
CA GLY A 270 -15.05 19.45 -12.29
C GLY A 270 -15.28 20.92 -11.92
N TYR A 271 -14.24 21.64 -11.51
CA TYR A 271 -14.34 23.04 -11.05
C TYR A 271 -14.32 24.01 -12.23
N VAL A 272 -15.48 24.22 -12.84
CA VAL A 272 -15.66 25.05 -14.05
C VAL A 272 -15.05 26.45 -13.90
N GLU A 273 -15.40 27.18 -12.84
CA GLU A 273 -14.89 28.55 -12.61
C GLU A 273 -13.35 28.62 -12.53
N VAL A 274 -12.74 27.64 -11.86
CA VAL A 274 -11.28 27.53 -11.76
C VAL A 274 -10.68 27.24 -13.13
N CYS A 275 -11.27 26.33 -13.90
CA CYS A 275 -10.84 26.02 -15.26
C CYS A 275 -10.92 27.26 -16.17
N GLU A 276 -11.99 28.04 -16.09
CA GLU A 276 -12.18 29.27 -16.85
C GLU A 276 -11.14 30.34 -16.46
N ARG A 277 -10.98 30.64 -15.15
CA ARG A 277 -9.95 31.58 -14.67
C ARG A 277 -8.54 31.17 -15.14
N LEU A 278 -8.20 29.88 -15.09
CA LEU A 278 -6.92 29.36 -15.59
C LEU A 278 -6.76 29.55 -17.12
N LEU A 279 -7.78 29.23 -17.90
CA LEU A 279 -7.78 29.40 -19.36
C LEU A 279 -7.71 30.88 -19.79
N ASP A 280 -8.30 31.78 -19.02
CA ASP A 280 -8.22 33.23 -19.24
C ASP A 280 -6.81 33.78 -18.96
N HIS A 281 -6.05 33.13 -18.08
CA HIS A 281 -4.63 33.41 -17.82
C HIS A 281 -3.68 32.58 -18.71
N GLY A 282 -4.17 31.95 -19.78
CA GLY A 282 -3.33 31.25 -20.76
C GLY A 282 -2.90 29.83 -20.38
N ALA A 283 -3.68 29.13 -19.55
CA ALA A 283 -3.49 27.71 -19.32
C ALA A 283 -3.65 26.89 -20.62
N LEU A 284 -2.79 25.89 -20.79
CA LEU A 284 -2.78 24.96 -21.91
C LEU A 284 -3.31 23.59 -21.48
N LEU A 285 -3.91 22.85 -22.43
CA LEU A 285 -4.38 21.48 -22.24
C LEU A 285 -3.22 20.46 -22.28
N LEU A 286 -2.18 20.69 -21.47
CA LEU A 286 -0.98 19.86 -21.42
C LEU A 286 -1.30 18.39 -21.04
N ARG A 287 -0.60 17.45 -21.69
CA ARG A 287 -0.72 16.02 -21.39
C ARG A 287 0.08 15.63 -20.16
N ASN A 288 -0.52 14.80 -19.30
CA ASN A 288 0.15 14.18 -18.17
C ASN A 288 1.05 13.00 -18.61
N THR A 289 1.73 12.31 -17.69
CA THR A 289 2.61 11.17 -18.02
C THR A 289 1.90 9.97 -18.64
N TYR A 290 0.58 9.90 -18.56
CA TYR A 290 -0.28 8.88 -19.16
C TYR A 290 -0.93 9.35 -20.48
N GLY A 291 -0.59 10.55 -20.95
CA GLY A 291 -1.12 11.12 -22.19
C GLY A 291 -2.46 11.87 -22.07
N LEU A 292 -3.08 11.93 -20.88
CA LEU A 292 -4.37 12.60 -20.67
C LEU A 292 -4.21 14.12 -20.64
N THR A 293 -5.04 14.81 -21.41
CA THR A 293 -5.27 16.26 -21.29
C THR A 293 -6.30 16.55 -20.19
N PRO A 294 -6.41 17.80 -19.71
CA PRO A 294 -7.47 18.18 -18.77
C PRO A 294 -8.89 17.90 -19.29
N ALA A 295 -9.12 18.03 -20.61
CA ALA A 295 -10.41 17.74 -21.21
C ALA A 295 -10.75 16.24 -21.20
N LEU A 296 -9.77 15.36 -21.44
CA LEU A 296 -9.96 13.91 -21.31
C LEU A 296 -10.13 13.48 -19.85
N ALA A 297 -9.43 14.13 -18.90
CA ALA A 297 -9.62 13.88 -17.47
C ALA A 297 -11.02 14.29 -16.98
N ALA A 298 -11.54 15.42 -17.46
CA ALA A 298 -12.92 15.85 -17.21
C ALA A 298 -13.94 14.84 -17.80
N ALA A 299 -13.71 14.38 -19.03
CA ALA A 299 -14.57 13.39 -19.68
C ALA A 299 -14.58 12.03 -18.93
N GLU A 300 -13.41 11.49 -18.61
CA GLU A 300 -13.26 10.21 -17.88
C GLU A 300 -13.92 10.24 -16.50
N ARG A 301 -13.84 11.37 -15.79
CA ARG A 301 -14.47 11.56 -14.47
C ARG A 301 -15.89 12.12 -14.54
N THR A 302 -16.54 12.06 -15.71
CA THR A 302 -17.94 12.49 -15.95
C THR A 302 -18.23 13.95 -15.54
N ARG A 303 -17.24 14.84 -15.66
CA ARG A 303 -17.33 16.28 -15.33
C ARG A 303 -17.96 17.06 -16.47
N GLU A 304 -19.19 16.69 -16.80
CA GLU A 304 -19.99 17.19 -17.92
C GLU A 304 -19.96 18.71 -18.06
N SER A 305 -20.23 19.48 -17.00
CA SER A 305 -20.22 20.95 -17.06
C SER A 305 -18.85 21.52 -17.47
N THR A 306 -17.75 20.87 -17.07
CA THR A 306 -16.39 21.26 -17.47
C THR A 306 -16.09 20.88 -18.91
N VAL A 307 -16.52 19.68 -19.34
CA VAL A 307 -16.42 19.27 -20.75
C VAL A 307 -17.19 20.24 -21.66
N LEU A 308 -18.42 20.61 -21.30
CA LEU A 308 -19.23 21.56 -22.06
C LEU A 308 -18.59 22.95 -22.11
N ALA A 309 -18.00 23.44 -21.00
CA ALA A 309 -17.25 24.70 -20.98
C ALA A 309 -16.03 24.66 -21.94
N PHE A 310 -15.28 23.55 -21.97
CA PHE A 310 -14.16 23.38 -22.91
C PHE A 310 -14.62 23.30 -24.38
N LEU A 311 -15.73 22.59 -24.66
CA LEU A 311 -16.30 22.49 -26.01
C LEU A 311 -16.87 23.82 -26.52
N ALA A 312 -17.32 24.69 -25.60
CA ALA A 312 -17.86 26.02 -25.90
C ALA A 312 -16.76 27.07 -26.17
N ARG A 313 -15.55 26.92 -25.62
CA ARG A 313 -14.46 27.89 -25.80
C ARG A 313 -13.86 27.78 -27.22
N PRO A 314 -13.97 28.82 -28.08
CA PRO A 314 -13.50 28.73 -29.47
C PRO A 314 -11.98 28.50 -29.55
N GLY A 315 -11.56 27.59 -30.42
CA GLY A 315 -10.13 27.31 -30.67
C GLY A 315 -9.39 26.55 -29.57
N LEU A 316 -10.06 26.16 -28.47
CA LEU A 316 -9.41 25.42 -27.37
C LEU A 316 -9.09 23.95 -27.73
N LEU A 317 -9.96 23.31 -28.52
CA LEU A 317 -9.87 21.89 -28.90
C LEU A 317 -9.92 21.77 -30.43
N THR A 318 -9.10 20.90 -31.02
CA THR A 318 -9.28 20.51 -32.43
C THR A 318 -10.57 19.71 -32.62
N ARG A 319 -10.99 19.47 -33.87
CA ARG A 319 -12.21 18.69 -34.14
C ARG A 319 -12.07 17.24 -33.66
N GLU A 320 -10.89 16.66 -33.84
CA GLU A 320 -10.50 15.34 -33.34
C GLU A 320 -10.60 15.29 -31.81
N GLU A 321 -10.04 16.28 -31.11
CA GLU A 321 -10.09 16.35 -29.65
C GLU A 321 -11.52 16.55 -29.12
N ARG A 322 -12.36 17.34 -29.82
CA ARG A 322 -13.80 17.46 -29.50
C ARG A 322 -14.50 16.11 -29.60
N ILE A 323 -14.22 15.34 -30.64
CA ILE A 323 -14.78 14.00 -30.86
C ILE A 323 -14.33 13.05 -29.74
N ASP A 324 -13.04 12.95 -29.46
CA ASP A 324 -12.53 12.04 -28.43
C ASP A 324 -13.04 12.42 -27.02
N VAL A 325 -13.17 13.71 -26.70
CA VAL A 325 -13.74 14.18 -25.43
C VAL A 325 -15.23 13.83 -25.30
N LEU A 326 -16.03 13.97 -26.37
CA LEU A 326 -17.44 13.58 -26.40
C LEU A 326 -17.61 12.05 -26.31
N GLU A 327 -16.87 11.30 -27.10
CA GLU A 327 -16.91 9.83 -27.10
C GLU A 327 -16.46 9.25 -25.75
N LEU A 328 -15.42 9.81 -25.13
CA LEU A 328 -14.96 9.39 -23.80
C LEU A 328 -15.96 9.76 -22.69
N LEU A 329 -16.60 10.93 -22.76
CA LEU A 329 -17.64 11.30 -21.79
C LEU A 329 -18.84 10.34 -21.87
N GLY A 330 -19.27 10.01 -23.09
CA GLY A 330 -20.32 9.01 -23.30
C GLY A 330 -19.92 7.62 -22.80
N ALA A 331 -18.71 7.18 -23.13
CA ALA A 331 -18.16 5.91 -22.66
C ALA A 331 -18.01 5.84 -21.13
N SER A 332 -17.80 6.99 -20.48
CA SER A 332 -17.72 7.10 -19.02
C SER A 332 -19.08 7.00 -18.36
N TYR A 333 -20.10 7.68 -18.89
CA TYR A 333 -21.48 7.51 -18.41
C TYR A 333 -21.99 6.06 -18.51
N ALA A 334 -21.48 5.27 -19.45
CA ALA A 334 -21.86 3.86 -19.62
C ALA A 334 -21.27 2.92 -18.57
N ASN A 335 -20.15 3.26 -17.94
CA ASN A 335 -19.38 2.35 -17.06
C ASN A 335 -18.74 3.03 -15.83
N ASP A 336 -19.16 4.23 -15.46
CA ASP A 336 -18.86 4.84 -14.17
C ASP A 336 -19.80 4.30 -13.09
N LYS A 337 -19.28 4.13 -11.87
CA LYS A 337 -20.02 3.56 -10.75
C LYS A 337 -21.03 4.52 -10.11
N ASN A 338 -20.71 5.80 -10.06
CA ASN A 338 -21.45 6.79 -9.28
C ASN A 338 -22.43 7.60 -10.15
N ASN A 339 -22.11 7.75 -11.43
CA ASN A 339 -22.81 8.59 -12.40
C ASN A 339 -23.44 7.78 -13.54
N TYR A 340 -23.50 6.44 -13.43
CA TYR A 340 -24.03 5.52 -14.44
C TYR A 340 -25.34 6.02 -15.08
N ASN A 341 -25.29 6.29 -16.39
CA ASN A 341 -26.43 6.80 -17.14
C ASN A 341 -26.33 6.44 -18.63
N VAL A 342 -27.00 5.36 -19.03
CA VAL A 342 -26.98 4.86 -20.42
C VAL A 342 -27.61 5.85 -21.42
N ALA A 343 -28.57 6.68 -20.98
CA ALA A 343 -29.17 7.70 -21.84
C ALA A 343 -28.16 8.81 -22.18
N LYS A 344 -27.43 9.33 -21.18
CA LYS A 344 -26.32 10.27 -21.39
C LYS A 344 -25.15 9.64 -22.14
N ALA A 345 -24.88 8.36 -21.91
CA ALA A 345 -23.88 7.63 -22.68
C ALA A 345 -24.22 7.67 -24.17
N PHE A 346 -25.42 7.25 -24.55
CA PHE A 346 -25.88 7.31 -25.94
C PHE A 346 -25.88 8.74 -26.50
N GLU A 347 -26.34 9.73 -25.74
CA GLU A 347 -26.35 11.15 -26.12
C GLU A 347 -24.95 11.66 -26.50
N TYR A 348 -23.97 11.52 -25.61
CA TYR A 348 -22.61 11.99 -25.86
C TYR A 348 -21.86 11.17 -26.91
N LEU A 349 -22.10 9.85 -26.98
CA LEU A 349 -21.60 9.02 -28.08
C LEU A 349 -22.17 9.48 -29.45
N MET A 350 -23.46 9.85 -29.50
CA MET A 350 -24.09 10.34 -30.72
C MET A 350 -23.57 11.72 -31.10
N MET A 351 -23.39 12.64 -30.15
CA MET A 351 -22.76 13.95 -30.40
C MET A 351 -21.34 13.80 -30.96
N GLY A 352 -20.55 12.87 -30.42
CA GLY A 352 -19.21 12.55 -30.96
C GLY A 352 -19.27 12.01 -32.39
N MET A 353 -20.21 11.12 -32.68
CA MET A 353 -20.44 10.59 -34.03
C MET A 353 -20.92 11.69 -35.00
N GLU A 354 -21.83 12.57 -34.60
CA GLU A 354 -22.29 13.70 -35.42
C GLU A 354 -21.14 14.66 -35.74
N GLU A 355 -20.27 14.98 -34.78
CA GLU A 355 -19.10 15.84 -35.01
C GLU A 355 -18.11 15.21 -36.02
N ARG A 356 -18.00 13.87 -36.11
CA ARG A 356 -17.24 13.16 -37.17
C ARG A 356 -17.78 13.39 -38.58
N TYR A 357 -19.09 13.54 -38.74
CA TYR A 357 -19.78 13.69 -40.03
C TYR A 357 -20.20 15.13 -40.37
N LYS A 358 -20.04 16.06 -39.43
CA LYS A 358 -20.40 17.49 -39.52
C LYS A 358 -19.83 18.24 -40.73
N ASP A 359 -18.65 17.85 -41.20
CA ASP A 359 -18.07 18.28 -42.47
C ASP A 359 -18.09 17.10 -43.46
N PRO A 360 -18.97 17.12 -44.48
CA PRO A 360 -19.06 16.04 -45.47
C PRO A 360 -17.80 15.86 -46.34
N GLU A 361 -17.02 16.93 -46.55
CA GLU A 361 -15.81 16.88 -47.38
C GLU A 361 -14.60 16.37 -46.58
N ASN A 362 -14.68 16.39 -45.24
CA ASN A 362 -13.62 15.96 -44.33
C ASN A 362 -14.18 15.10 -43.18
N ILE A 363 -14.63 13.88 -43.49
CA ILE A 363 -15.20 12.95 -42.49
C ILE A 363 -14.10 12.28 -41.67
N ILE A 364 -14.11 12.47 -40.35
CA ILE A 364 -13.14 11.89 -39.42
C ILE A 364 -13.59 10.47 -39.02
N ARG A 365 -13.18 9.47 -39.80
CA ARG A 365 -13.53 8.06 -39.55
C ARG A 365 -12.93 7.52 -38.24
N LYS A 366 -13.62 6.57 -37.59
CA LYS A 366 -13.04 5.80 -36.49
C LYS A 366 -11.92 4.88 -37.03
N PRO A 367 -10.82 4.66 -36.29
CA PRO A 367 -9.82 3.69 -36.67
C PRO A 367 -10.31 2.26 -36.36
N THR A 368 -9.99 1.31 -37.25
CA THR A 368 -10.32 -0.11 -37.03
C THR A 368 -9.23 -0.78 -36.20
N LEU A 369 -9.57 -1.20 -34.97
CA LEU A 369 -8.67 -1.92 -34.07
C LEU A 369 -9.06 -3.41 -33.97
N PRO A 370 -8.13 -4.33 -33.62
CA PRO A 370 -8.46 -5.72 -33.37
C PRO A 370 -9.48 -5.86 -32.22
N PRO A 371 -10.56 -6.62 -32.39
CA PRO A 371 -11.60 -6.75 -31.37
C PRO A 371 -11.08 -7.50 -30.14
N VAL A 372 -11.41 -7.00 -28.95
CA VAL A 372 -10.99 -7.58 -27.66
C VAL A 372 -11.97 -8.71 -27.27
N PRO A 373 -11.50 -9.94 -27.00
CA PRO A 373 -12.39 -11.06 -26.63
C PRO A 373 -13.25 -10.79 -25.40
N ALA A 374 -12.70 -10.08 -24.40
CA ALA A 374 -13.44 -9.70 -23.20
C ALA A 374 -14.65 -8.81 -23.48
N TYR A 375 -14.59 -7.99 -24.53
CA TYR A 375 -15.67 -7.11 -24.98
C TYR A 375 -16.57 -7.80 -26.03
N GLU A 376 -16.74 -9.13 -25.97
CA GLU A 376 -17.61 -9.90 -26.89
C GLU A 376 -17.17 -9.81 -28.36
N LEU A 377 -15.88 -9.56 -28.57
CA LEU A 377 -15.29 -9.24 -29.88
C LEU A 377 -15.95 -8.02 -30.56
N TRP A 378 -16.45 -7.07 -29.77
CA TRP A 378 -17.14 -5.88 -30.26
C TRP A 378 -16.23 -5.00 -31.13
N VAL A 379 -16.76 -4.58 -32.27
CA VAL A 379 -16.14 -3.62 -33.20
C VAL A 379 -16.95 -2.33 -33.13
N GLU A 380 -16.28 -1.20 -32.96
CA GLU A 380 -16.96 0.08 -32.79
C GLU A 380 -17.91 0.43 -33.94
N CYS A 381 -19.08 0.96 -33.61
CA CYS A 381 -20.03 1.53 -34.56
C CYS A 381 -19.34 2.54 -35.48
N GLN A 382 -19.42 2.36 -36.80
CA GLN A 382 -18.67 3.16 -37.78
C GLN A 382 -19.46 4.36 -38.32
N THR A 383 -20.79 4.33 -38.18
CA THR A 383 -21.73 5.34 -38.70
C THR A 383 -22.76 5.75 -37.64
N VAL A 384 -23.44 6.87 -37.89
CA VAL A 384 -24.60 7.33 -37.11
C VAL A 384 -25.70 6.26 -37.05
N GLN A 385 -25.92 5.53 -38.16
CA GLN A 385 -26.92 4.48 -38.27
C GLN A 385 -26.57 3.26 -37.41
N ASP A 386 -25.31 2.83 -37.40
CA ASP A 386 -24.85 1.71 -36.56
C ASP A 386 -25.07 2.02 -35.08
N LEU A 387 -24.67 3.22 -34.64
CA LEU A 387 -24.82 3.64 -33.26
C LEU A 387 -26.31 3.80 -32.87
N PHE A 388 -27.13 4.35 -33.77
CA PHE A 388 -28.57 4.45 -33.54
C PHE A 388 -29.25 3.07 -33.39
N ALA A 389 -28.80 2.06 -34.13
CA ALA A 389 -29.33 0.70 -34.03
C ALA A 389 -29.13 0.06 -32.65
N ILE A 390 -28.07 0.43 -31.91
CA ILE A 390 -27.80 -0.09 -30.57
C ILE A 390 -28.41 0.75 -29.43
N ARG A 391 -29.13 1.84 -29.72
CA ARG A 391 -29.67 2.80 -28.74
C ARG A 391 -30.40 2.19 -27.54
N TYR A 392 -31.14 1.10 -27.76
CA TYR A 392 -31.93 0.42 -26.72
C TYR A 392 -31.32 -0.91 -26.25
N ASN A 393 -30.14 -1.29 -26.77
CA ASN A 393 -29.38 -2.45 -26.31
C ASN A 393 -28.28 -1.98 -25.36
N HIS A 394 -28.58 -2.01 -24.05
CA HIS A 394 -27.64 -1.57 -23.02
C HIS A 394 -26.31 -2.35 -23.07
N ASN A 395 -26.33 -3.68 -23.34
CA ASN A 395 -25.11 -4.46 -23.41
C ASN A 395 -24.20 -4.00 -24.56
N SER A 396 -24.77 -3.77 -25.74
CA SER A 396 -24.04 -3.21 -26.88
C SER A 396 -23.45 -1.83 -26.57
N LEU A 397 -24.20 -0.95 -25.91
CA LEU A 397 -23.66 0.36 -25.48
C LEU A 397 -22.53 0.23 -24.45
N HIS A 398 -22.59 -0.75 -23.55
CA HIS A 398 -21.49 -1.03 -22.61
C HIS A 398 -20.23 -1.52 -23.33
N MET A 399 -20.36 -2.43 -24.31
CA MET A 399 -19.21 -2.94 -25.08
C MET A 399 -18.62 -1.87 -26.01
N GLU A 400 -19.46 -1.12 -26.74
CA GLU A 400 -19.06 0.06 -27.52
C GLU A 400 -18.24 1.03 -26.65
N SER A 401 -18.71 1.30 -25.43
CA SER A 401 -18.07 2.20 -24.48
C SER A 401 -16.74 1.69 -23.93
N LEU A 402 -16.60 0.38 -23.67
CA LEU A 402 -15.32 -0.20 -23.24
C LEU A 402 -14.28 -0.14 -24.37
N THR A 403 -14.67 -0.47 -25.61
CA THR A 403 -13.79 -0.39 -26.78
C THR A 403 -13.37 1.06 -27.07
N ILE A 404 -14.30 2.02 -27.04
CA ILE A 404 -14.02 3.46 -27.16
C ILE A 404 -13.01 3.92 -26.09
N ARG A 405 -13.23 3.55 -24.82
CA ARG A 405 -12.34 3.95 -23.71
C ARG A 405 -10.91 3.41 -23.92
N GLU A 406 -10.76 2.13 -24.25
CA GLU A 406 -9.43 1.53 -24.48
C GLU A 406 -8.73 2.12 -25.72
N ARG A 407 -9.49 2.52 -26.76
CA ARG A 407 -8.95 3.26 -27.91
C ARG A 407 -8.44 4.65 -27.52
N ILE A 408 -9.26 5.46 -26.85
CA ILE A 408 -8.98 6.89 -26.61
C ILE A 408 -7.90 7.08 -25.53
N LEU A 409 -8.00 6.34 -24.42
CA LEU A 409 -7.01 6.43 -23.35
C LEU A 409 -5.74 5.63 -23.65
N GLY A 410 -5.82 4.62 -24.51
CA GLY A 410 -4.72 3.73 -24.83
C GLY A 410 -4.43 2.70 -23.73
N ARG A 411 -3.84 1.57 -24.13
CA ARG A 411 -3.57 0.42 -23.23
C ARG A 411 -2.54 0.73 -22.14
N GLN A 412 -1.78 1.82 -22.27
CA GLN A 412 -0.84 2.28 -21.24
C GLN A 412 -1.48 3.11 -20.12
N CYS A 413 -2.75 3.51 -20.27
CA CYS A 413 -3.42 4.33 -19.28
C CYS A 413 -4.03 3.47 -18.14
N PRO A 414 -3.70 3.73 -16.86
CA PRO A 414 -4.25 2.99 -15.73
C PRO A 414 -5.76 3.17 -15.57
N GLU A 415 -6.35 4.26 -16.06
CA GLU A 415 -7.79 4.55 -15.89
C GLU A 415 -8.69 3.60 -16.69
N VAL A 416 -8.18 3.01 -17.78
CA VAL A 416 -8.93 2.05 -18.61
C VAL A 416 -9.54 0.91 -17.79
N VAL A 417 -8.81 0.42 -16.78
CA VAL A 417 -9.18 -0.80 -16.06
C VAL A 417 -10.33 -0.63 -15.08
N HIS A 418 -10.58 0.59 -14.57
CA HIS A 418 -11.61 0.84 -13.56
C HIS A 418 -13.01 0.47 -14.07
N SER A 419 -13.35 0.91 -15.28
CA SER A 419 -14.64 0.61 -15.92
C SER A 419 -14.79 -0.84 -16.37
N ILE A 420 -13.70 -1.51 -16.74
CA ILE A 420 -13.71 -2.96 -17.04
C ILE A 420 -14.04 -3.75 -15.78
N ILE A 421 -13.37 -3.43 -14.66
CA ILE A 421 -13.58 -4.09 -13.37
C ILE A 421 -15.01 -3.83 -12.86
N TYR A 422 -15.51 -2.60 -12.96
CA TYR A 422 -16.89 -2.27 -12.59
C TYR A 422 -17.91 -3.04 -13.44
N ARG A 423 -17.73 -3.09 -14.78
CA ARG A 423 -18.62 -3.88 -15.65
C ARG A 423 -18.60 -5.36 -15.30
N GLY A 424 -17.42 -5.92 -14.99
CA GLY A 424 -17.30 -7.31 -14.52
C GLY A 424 -18.06 -7.57 -13.21
N ALA A 425 -17.94 -6.68 -12.22
CA ALA A 425 -18.69 -6.78 -10.97
C ALA A 425 -20.21 -6.76 -11.22
N VAL A 426 -20.70 -5.84 -12.06
CA VAL A 426 -22.11 -5.80 -12.46
C VAL A 426 -22.54 -7.09 -13.16
N CYS A 427 -21.68 -7.74 -13.95
CA CYS A 427 -21.97 -9.06 -14.51
C CYS A 427 -22.08 -10.14 -13.43
N ALA A 428 -21.18 -10.20 -12.46
CA ALA A 428 -21.23 -11.14 -11.34
C ALA A 428 -22.52 -10.99 -10.50
N ASP A 429 -22.92 -9.75 -10.20
CA ASP A 429 -24.17 -9.45 -9.46
C ASP A 429 -25.43 -9.99 -10.17
N HIS A 430 -25.39 -10.13 -11.50
CA HIS A 430 -26.46 -10.71 -12.32
C HIS A 430 -26.23 -12.21 -12.64
N GLY A 431 -25.30 -12.87 -11.96
CA GLY A 431 -24.96 -14.29 -12.17
C GLY A 431 -24.20 -14.59 -13.47
N ARG A 432 -23.72 -13.57 -14.18
CA ARG A 432 -22.90 -13.69 -15.40
C ARG A 432 -21.40 -13.77 -15.06
N PHE A 433 -21.05 -14.80 -14.29
CA PHE A 433 -19.68 -15.09 -13.86
C PHE A 433 -18.72 -15.23 -15.05
N ASP A 434 -19.17 -15.87 -16.14
CA ASP A 434 -18.47 -15.98 -17.42
C ASP A 434 -17.97 -14.63 -17.98
N ARG A 435 -18.81 -13.60 -17.87
CA ARG A 435 -18.48 -12.24 -18.35
C ARG A 435 -17.62 -11.48 -17.35
N CYS A 436 -17.87 -11.67 -16.04
CA CYS A 436 -17.02 -11.13 -14.98
C CYS A 436 -15.57 -11.59 -15.14
N GLU A 437 -15.36 -12.90 -15.22
CA GLU A 437 -14.06 -13.54 -15.35
C GLU A 437 -13.29 -13.01 -16.57
N SER A 438 -13.95 -13.00 -17.74
CA SER A 438 -13.36 -12.53 -18.99
C SER A 438 -12.93 -11.05 -18.95
N LEU A 439 -13.75 -10.18 -18.34
CA LEU A 439 -13.46 -8.76 -18.18
C LEU A 439 -12.33 -8.51 -17.18
N TRP A 440 -12.40 -9.11 -15.99
CA TRP A 440 -11.38 -8.96 -14.95
C TRP A 440 -10.03 -9.52 -15.37
N LEU A 441 -10.00 -10.61 -16.14
CA LEU A 441 -8.75 -11.20 -16.65
C LEU A 441 -8.08 -10.28 -17.70
N HIS A 442 -8.87 -9.57 -18.51
CA HIS A 442 -8.34 -8.52 -19.40
C HIS A 442 -7.81 -7.32 -18.61
N ALA A 443 -8.51 -6.91 -17.54
CA ALA A 443 -8.04 -5.85 -16.64
C ALA A 443 -6.71 -6.20 -15.94
N ILE A 444 -6.53 -7.43 -15.47
CA ILE A 444 -5.26 -7.93 -14.92
C ILE A 444 -4.15 -7.85 -15.98
N ARG A 445 -4.40 -8.34 -17.19
CA ARG A 445 -3.41 -8.29 -18.28
C ARG A 445 -2.99 -6.87 -18.64
N LEU A 446 -3.92 -5.91 -18.64
CA LEU A 446 -3.61 -4.49 -18.82
C LEU A 446 -2.78 -3.92 -17.67
N ARG A 447 -3.07 -4.28 -16.41
CA ARG A 447 -2.27 -3.86 -15.24
C ARG A 447 -0.84 -4.40 -15.28
N GLN A 448 -0.68 -5.70 -15.54
CA GLN A 448 0.64 -6.34 -15.64
C GLN A 448 1.48 -5.77 -16.79
N GLN A 449 0.86 -5.48 -17.95
CA GLN A 449 1.53 -4.80 -19.07
C GLN A 449 2.05 -3.40 -18.71
N ASN A 450 1.48 -2.76 -17.69
CA ASN A 450 1.88 -1.45 -17.19
C ASN A 450 2.76 -1.51 -15.93
N GLY A 451 3.14 -2.72 -15.47
CA GLY A 451 3.90 -2.89 -14.22
C GLY A 451 3.14 -2.44 -12.97
N LEU A 452 1.81 -2.50 -13.00
CA LEU A 452 0.93 -2.15 -11.89
C LEU A 452 0.56 -3.41 -11.10
N SER A 453 0.58 -3.31 -9.77
CA SER A 453 0.16 -4.41 -8.89
C SER A 453 -1.28 -4.87 -9.17
N VAL A 454 -1.44 -6.19 -9.19
CA VAL A 454 -2.71 -6.91 -9.34
C VAL A 454 -3.07 -7.71 -8.09
N GLN A 455 -2.38 -7.51 -6.95
CA GLN A 455 -2.60 -8.26 -5.70
C GLN A 455 -4.09 -8.34 -5.31
N ARG A 456 -4.77 -7.20 -5.27
CA ARG A 456 -6.21 -7.11 -4.94
C ARG A 456 -7.10 -7.74 -6.00
N ASP A 457 -6.68 -7.75 -7.26
CA ASP A 457 -7.45 -8.29 -8.38
C ASP A 457 -7.34 -9.83 -8.43
N LEU A 458 -6.18 -10.39 -8.10
CA LEU A 458 -5.99 -11.84 -7.92
C LEU A 458 -6.80 -12.38 -6.73
N LEU A 459 -6.81 -11.67 -5.58
CA LEU A 459 -7.62 -12.08 -4.43
C LEU A 459 -9.13 -12.04 -4.73
N ARG A 460 -9.60 -11.03 -5.48
CA ARG A 460 -10.99 -10.96 -5.95
C ARG A 460 -11.40 -12.17 -6.79
N PHE A 461 -10.49 -12.72 -7.60
CA PHE A 461 -10.76 -13.94 -8.34
C PHE A 461 -10.91 -15.16 -7.42
N VAL A 462 -10.06 -15.29 -6.39
CA VAL A 462 -10.22 -16.36 -5.39
C VAL A 462 -11.58 -16.26 -4.69
N GLN A 463 -11.99 -15.04 -4.31
CA GLN A 463 -13.30 -14.79 -3.71
C GLN A 463 -14.45 -15.16 -4.67
N LEU A 464 -14.38 -14.73 -5.93
CA LEU A 464 -15.36 -15.05 -6.98
C LEU A 464 -15.49 -16.56 -7.20
N PHE A 465 -14.38 -17.26 -7.41
CA PHE A 465 -14.35 -18.70 -7.59
C PHE A 465 -14.81 -19.47 -6.35
N SER A 466 -14.51 -18.97 -5.14
CA SER A 466 -14.98 -19.58 -3.89
C SER A 466 -16.49 -19.40 -3.72
N GLN A 467 -17.03 -18.24 -4.13
CA GLN A 467 -18.46 -17.99 -4.17
C GLN A 467 -19.14 -18.93 -5.18
N GLU A 468 -18.68 -18.98 -6.44
CA GLU A 468 -19.22 -19.86 -7.49
C GLU A 468 -19.26 -21.34 -7.07
N PHE A 469 -18.19 -21.81 -6.42
CA PHE A 469 -18.10 -23.16 -5.88
C PHE A 469 -19.16 -23.40 -4.81
N SER A 470 -19.31 -22.46 -3.87
CA SER A 470 -20.23 -22.56 -2.73
C SER A 470 -21.71 -22.51 -3.14
N ILE A 471 -22.06 -21.70 -4.15
CA ILE A 471 -23.41 -21.67 -4.72
C ILE A 471 -23.64 -22.76 -5.80
N ASN A 472 -22.67 -23.67 -5.99
CA ASN A 472 -22.72 -24.81 -6.91
C ASN A 472 -22.96 -24.42 -8.39
N VAL A 473 -22.53 -23.23 -8.81
CA VAL A 473 -22.56 -22.80 -10.21
C VAL A 473 -21.55 -23.60 -11.06
N GLN A 474 -21.77 -23.68 -12.37
CA GLN A 474 -20.85 -24.35 -13.29
C GLN A 474 -19.60 -23.47 -13.53
N MET A 475 -18.51 -23.82 -12.84
CA MET A 475 -17.21 -23.17 -12.99
C MET A 475 -16.45 -23.69 -14.22
N HIS A 476 -15.69 -22.81 -14.88
CA HIS A 476 -14.84 -23.15 -16.02
C HIS A 476 -13.40 -23.38 -15.56
N PHE A 477 -12.88 -24.60 -15.76
CA PHE A 477 -11.51 -24.95 -15.33
C PHE A 477 -10.44 -24.09 -16.02
N GLU A 478 -10.66 -23.75 -17.30
CA GLU A 478 -9.77 -22.90 -18.09
C GLU A 478 -9.59 -21.50 -17.48
N GLY A 479 -10.66 -20.93 -16.91
CA GLY A 479 -10.64 -19.62 -16.26
C GLY A 479 -9.76 -19.59 -15.01
N VAL A 480 -9.93 -20.59 -14.13
CA VAL A 480 -9.09 -20.75 -12.94
C VAL A 480 -7.62 -20.96 -13.32
N LEU A 481 -7.32 -21.72 -14.38
CA LEU A 481 -5.95 -21.87 -14.88
C LEU A 481 -5.39 -20.58 -15.48
N ALA A 482 -6.20 -19.77 -16.15
CA ALA A 482 -5.76 -18.50 -16.72
C ALA A 482 -5.39 -17.49 -15.61
N VAL A 483 -6.15 -17.46 -14.51
CA VAL A 483 -5.84 -16.65 -13.32
C VAL A 483 -4.61 -17.21 -12.57
N LEU A 484 -4.49 -18.54 -12.43
CA LEU A 484 -3.30 -19.17 -11.85
C LEU A 484 -2.04 -18.80 -12.65
N GLY A 485 -2.10 -18.83 -13.97
CA GLY A 485 -1.01 -18.37 -14.84
C GLY A 485 -0.63 -16.91 -14.60
N ALA A 486 -1.63 -16.00 -14.55
CA ALA A 486 -1.40 -14.59 -14.27
C ALA A 486 -0.77 -14.35 -12.88
N CYS A 487 -1.15 -15.16 -11.88
CA CYS A 487 -0.58 -15.13 -10.53
C CYS A 487 0.88 -15.63 -10.49
N VAL A 488 1.21 -16.69 -11.23
CA VAL A 488 2.59 -17.19 -11.37
C VAL A 488 3.49 -16.18 -12.08
N ASP A 489 2.98 -15.50 -13.10
CA ASP A 489 3.71 -14.43 -13.78
C ASP A 489 3.90 -13.20 -12.88
N GLU A 490 2.91 -12.86 -12.06
CA GLU A 490 3.00 -11.78 -11.05
C GLU A 490 4.06 -12.08 -9.99
N LEU A 491 4.06 -13.28 -9.41
CA LEU A 491 5.05 -13.69 -8.41
C LEU A 491 6.48 -13.62 -8.96
N ARG A 492 6.68 -14.02 -10.22
CA ARG A 492 7.97 -13.87 -10.91
C ARG A 492 8.36 -12.40 -11.08
N TYR A 493 7.41 -11.53 -11.42
CA TYR A 493 7.62 -10.09 -11.54
C TYR A 493 7.97 -9.45 -10.19
N ASN A 494 7.26 -9.81 -9.11
CA ASN A 494 7.54 -9.31 -7.77
C ASN A 494 8.94 -9.75 -7.30
N GLN A 495 9.35 -11.01 -7.50
CA GLN A 495 10.72 -11.47 -7.20
C GLN A 495 11.79 -10.70 -7.98
N GLN A 496 11.57 -10.42 -9.27
CA GLN A 496 12.47 -9.60 -10.08
C GLN A 496 12.60 -8.17 -9.53
N LYS A 497 11.47 -7.58 -9.12
CA LYS A 497 11.39 -6.23 -8.53
C LYS A 497 12.05 -6.14 -7.16
N LEU A 498 11.89 -7.14 -6.29
CA LEU A 498 12.61 -7.24 -5.01
C LEU A 498 14.11 -7.36 -5.19
N THR A 499 14.55 -8.09 -6.22
CA THR A 499 15.98 -8.29 -6.53
C THR A 499 16.63 -7.03 -7.11
N ASN A 500 15.89 -6.26 -7.91
CA ASN A 500 16.39 -5.07 -8.59
C ASN A 500 15.31 -3.97 -8.66
N PRO A 501 15.06 -3.26 -7.55
CA PRO A 501 14.05 -2.19 -7.50
C PRO A 501 14.48 -0.99 -8.34
N GLY A 502 13.53 -0.45 -9.10
CA GLY A 502 13.68 0.80 -9.84
C GLY A 502 13.62 2.04 -8.95
N PRO A 503 13.97 3.23 -9.48
CA PRO A 503 14.13 4.46 -8.71
C PRO A 503 12.83 5.09 -8.16
N ARG A 504 11.68 4.44 -8.39
CA ARG A 504 10.36 4.82 -7.87
C ARG A 504 9.63 3.62 -7.22
N ASP A 505 10.28 2.47 -7.16
CA ASP A 505 9.72 1.28 -6.55
C ASP A 505 9.91 1.36 -5.03
N ASP A 506 8.92 0.91 -4.28
CA ASP A 506 8.96 0.77 -2.83
C ASP A 506 9.15 -0.73 -2.49
N PRO A 507 10.35 -1.15 -2.04
CA PRO A 507 10.64 -2.56 -1.77
C PRO A 507 9.75 -3.17 -0.69
N ASP A 508 9.33 -2.40 0.31
CA ASP A 508 8.50 -2.89 1.41
C ASP A 508 7.07 -3.16 0.91
N ALA A 509 6.50 -2.23 0.14
CA ALA A 509 5.19 -2.41 -0.50
C ALA A 509 5.19 -3.57 -1.51
N ILE A 510 6.28 -3.75 -2.28
CA ILE A 510 6.43 -4.90 -3.19
C ILE A 510 6.56 -6.21 -2.39
N GLY A 511 7.21 -6.19 -1.23
CA GLY A 511 7.31 -7.33 -0.33
C GLY A 511 5.96 -7.75 0.25
N GLU A 512 5.14 -6.80 0.67
CA GLU A 512 3.76 -7.04 1.11
C GLU A 512 2.90 -7.61 -0.01
N ASP A 513 2.90 -7.00 -1.20
CA ASP A 513 2.16 -7.51 -2.37
C ASP A 513 2.59 -8.93 -2.76
N TYR A 514 3.90 -9.21 -2.73
CA TYR A 514 4.46 -10.54 -2.99
C TYR A 514 3.95 -11.59 -1.99
N GLU A 515 4.01 -11.34 -0.68
CA GLU A 515 3.52 -12.28 0.33
C GLU A 515 2.02 -12.55 0.20
N MET A 516 1.24 -11.50 -0.06
CA MET A 516 -0.20 -11.65 -0.30
C MET A 516 -0.48 -12.44 -1.59
N ASN A 517 0.36 -12.32 -2.62
CA ASN A 517 0.30 -13.15 -3.82
C ASN A 517 0.71 -14.61 -3.55
N VAL A 518 1.65 -14.89 -2.64
CA VAL A 518 2.02 -16.26 -2.22
C VAL A 518 0.86 -16.94 -1.50
N VAL A 519 0.14 -16.22 -0.65
CA VAL A 519 -1.09 -16.73 -0.01
C VAL A 519 -2.22 -16.91 -1.04
N THR A 520 -2.40 -15.95 -1.95
CA THR A 520 -3.43 -16.00 -3.00
C THR A 520 -3.21 -17.17 -3.98
N VAL A 521 -1.97 -17.47 -4.37
CA VAL A 521 -1.68 -18.61 -5.25
C VAL A 521 -1.95 -19.95 -4.56
N LEU A 522 -1.73 -20.07 -3.25
CA LEU A 522 -2.10 -21.26 -2.48
C LEU A 522 -3.62 -21.52 -2.52
N TYR A 523 -4.43 -20.46 -2.41
CA TYR A 523 -5.88 -20.57 -2.54
C TYR A 523 -6.28 -21.03 -3.95
N LEU A 524 -5.69 -20.46 -5.01
CA LEU A 524 -5.92 -20.90 -6.40
C LEU A 524 -5.54 -22.37 -6.62
N VAL A 525 -4.39 -22.82 -6.11
CA VAL A 525 -3.99 -24.24 -6.16
C VAL A 525 -4.98 -25.12 -5.41
N THR A 526 -5.48 -24.68 -4.25
CA THR A 526 -6.50 -25.41 -3.49
C THR A 526 -7.82 -25.50 -4.26
N ILE A 527 -8.30 -24.42 -4.87
CA ILE A 527 -9.47 -24.43 -5.75
C ILE A 527 -9.29 -25.41 -6.93
N VAL A 528 -8.12 -25.43 -7.58
CA VAL A 528 -7.79 -26.40 -8.63
C VAL A 528 -7.94 -27.85 -8.12
N THR A 529 -7.49 -28.17 -6.91
CA THR A 529 -7.70 -29.52 -6.34
C THR A 529 -9.17 -29.87 -6.15
N LYS A 530 -10.01 -28.92 -5.72
CA LYS A 530 -11.45 -29.14 -5.54
C LYS A 530 -12.13 -29.38 -6.88
N LEU A 531 -11.80 -28.57 -7.89
CA LEU A 531 -12.33 -28.72 -9.26
C LEU A 531 -11.95 -30.07 -9.89
N LEU A 532 -10.71 -30.54 -9.70
CA LEU A 532 -10.28 -31.86 -10.18
C LEU A 532 -11.01 -33.04 -9.52
N ARG A 533 -11.69 -32.83 -8.39
CA ARG A 533 -12.50 -33.84 -7.68
C ARG A 533 -14.01 -33.76 -7.96
N LEU A 534 -14.50 -32.72 -8.64
CA LEU A 534 -15.92 -32.56 -8.94
C LEU A 534 -16.35 -33.49 -10.09
N GLU A 535 -17.14 -34.53 -9.81
CA GLU A 535 -17.59 -35.51 -10.82
C GLU A 535 -18.31 -34.88 -12.04
N ARG A 536 -18.98 -33.75 -11.81
CA ARG A 536 -19.70 -32.95 -12.82
C ARG A 536 -18.79 -32.18 -13.78
N LEU A 537 -17.52 -31.99 -13.41
CA LEU A 537 -16.52 -31.27 -14.20
C LEU A 537 -15.47 -32.28 -14.68
N ARG A 538 -15.29 -32.39 -16.00
CA ARG A 538 -14.29 -33.29 -16.59
C ARG A 538 -13.35 -32.48 -17.48
N PRO A 539 -12.29 -31.86 -16.90
CA PRO A 539 -11.26 -31.19 -17.69
C PRO A 539 -10.59 -32.19 -18.65
N THR A 540 -10.12 -31.71 -19.79
CA THR A 540 -9.34 -32.53 -20.72
C THR A 540 -7.95 -32.83 -20.15
N ASP A 541 -7.34 -33.94 -20.55
CA ASP A 541 -5.98 -34.30 -20.12
C ASP A 541 -4.95 -33.19 -20.41
N GLN A 542 -5.17 -32.42 -21.49
CA GLN A 542 -4.36 -31.25 -21.83
C GLN A 542 -4.45 -30.13 -20.77
N LEU A 543 -5.65 -29.81 -20.27
CA LEU A 543 -5.83 -28.82 -19.22
C LEU A 543 -5.30 -29.31 -17.87
N ILE A 544 -5.45 -30.60 -17.57
CA ILE A 544 -4.87 -31.21 -16.35
C ILE A 544 -3.34 -31.13 -16.40
N LEU A 545 -2.74 -31.44 -17.56
CA LEU A 545 -1.31 -31.30 -17.77
C LEU A 545 -0.83 -29.84 -17.64
N GLN A 546 -1.58 -28.89 -18.21
CA GLN A 546 -1.29 -27.45 -18.09
C GLN A 546 -1.31 -26.99 -16.62
N ALA A 547 -2.30 -27.43 -15.84
CA ALA A 547 -2.36 -27.18 -14.40
C ALA A 547 -1.12 -27.70 -13.67
N TYR A 548 -0.70 -28.95 -13.96
CA TYR A 548 0.49 -29.55 -13.36
C TYR A 548 1.78 -28.82 -13.78
N GLN A 549 1.87 -28.33 -15.02
CA GLN A 549 3.00 -27.54 -15.51
C GLN A 549 3.10 -26.18 -14.79
N MET A 550 1.97 -25.48 -14.59
CA MET A 550 1.93 -24.21 -13.85
C MET A 550 2.34 -24.39 -12.39
N ILE A 551 1.85 -25.44 -11.72
CA ILE A 551 2.18 -25.71 -10.31
C ILE A 551 3.64 -26.19 -10.18
N TYR A 552 4.15 -26.95 -11.16
CA TYR A 552 5.58 -27.28 -11.22
C TYR A 552 6.44 -26.01 -11.37
N GLN A 553 6.10 -25.12 -12.29
CA GLN A 553 6.78 -23.84 -12.45
C GLN A 553 6.74 -23.00 -11.17
N LEU A 554 5.60 -22.95 -10.48
CA LEU A 554 5.45 -22.27 -9.20
C LEU A 554 6.36 -22.84 -8.11
N ASN A 555 6.47 -24.17 -8.00
CA ASN A 555 7.42 -24.81 -7.09
C ASN A 555 8.88 -24.48 -7.44
N GLN A 556 9.22 -24.34 -8.73
CA GLN A 556 10.56 -23.94 -9.20
C GLN A 556 10.87 -22.45 -9.00
N LEU A 557 9.87 -21.59 -8.73
CA LEU A 557 10.10 -20.20 -8.29
C LEU A 557 10.53 -20.11 -6.82
N GLU A 558 10.50 -21.23 -6.08
CA GLU A 558 10.80 -21.31 -4.64
C GLU A 558 10.19 -20.17 -3.81
N VAL A 559 8.91 -19.88 -4.02
CA VAL A 559 8.24 -18.78 -3.30
C VAL A 559 8.19 -19.05 -1.79
N ARG A 560 8.49 -18.01 -1.02
CA ARG A 560 8.63 -17.99 0.45
C ARG A 560 8.03 -16.71 1.02
N LEU A 561 7.47 -16.78 2.23
CA LEU A 561 7.14 -15.61 3.05
C LEU A 561 8.38 -15.08 3.80
N ARG A 562 8.26 -13.96 4.53
CA ARG A 562 9.36 -13.37 5.33
C ARG A 562 9.92 -14.30 6.42
N ASP A 563 9.16 -15.28 6.86
CA ASP A 563 9.57 -16.33 7.82
C ASP A 563 10.10 -17.59 7.12
N ASP A 564 10.47 -17.50 5.83
CA ASP A 564 10.89 -18.60 4.96
C ASP A 564 9.83 -19.71 4.71
N GLN A 565 8.58 -19.56 5.17
CA GLN A 565 7.53 -20.54 4.88
C GLN A 565 7.23 -20.65 3.39
N THR A 566 7.37 -21.86 2.85
CA THR A 566 6.99 -22.24 1.48
C THR A 566 5.51 -22.61 1.37
N LEU A 567 4.98 -22.70 0.16
CA LEU A 567 3.62 -23.20 -0.11
C LEU A 567 3.32 -24.56 0.56
N LEU A 568 4.32 -25.43 0.74
CA LEU A 568 4.14 -26.72 1.41
C LEU A 568 3.99 -26.58 2.93
N HIS A 569 4.64 -25.59 3.56
CA HIS A 569 4.41 -25.25 4.98
C HIS A 569 3.01 -24.64 5.16
N LEU A 570 2.61 -23.73 4.28
CA LEU A 570 1.29 -23.09 4.33
C LEU A 570 0.15 -24.10 4.09
N ALA A 571 0.32 -25.03 3.15
CA ALA A 571 -0.67 -26.09 2.87
C ALA A 571 -0.92 -27.06 4.05
N VAL A 572 -0.01 -27.12 5.03
CA VAL A 572 -0.11 -27.96 6.22
C VAL A 572 -0.30 -27.17 7.52
N ASN A 573 -0.31 -25.84 7.46
CA ASN A 573 -0.44 -24.99 8.64
C ASN A 573 -1.92 -24.89 9.07
N GLY A 574 -2.23 -25.44 10.26
CA GLY A 574 -3.58 -25.49 10.82
C GLY A 574 -4.14 -24.18 11.34
N ILE A 575 -3.29 -23.16 11.53
CA ILE A 575 -3.66 -21.79 11.94
C ILE A 575 -3.41 -20.76 10.84
N ALA A 576 -3.10 -21.19 9.61
CA ALA A 576 -2.94 -20.26 8.49
C ALA A 576 -4.22 -19.42 8.32
N PRO A 577 -4.13 -18.07 8.40
CA PRO A 577 -5.30 -17.22 8.22
C PRO A 577 -5.82 -17.37 6.79
N VAL A 578 -7.13 -17.56 6.66
CA VAL A 578 -7.83 -17.58 5.37
C VAL A 578 -8.67 -16.32 5.27
N ASP A 579 -8.81 -15.75 4.07
CA ASP A 579 -9.69 -14.61 3.87
C ASP A 579 -11.16 -14.99 4.18
N GLU A 580 -11.79 -14.22 5.07
CA GLU A 580 -13.13 -14.50 5.61
C GLU A 580 -14.24 -14.41 4.54
N PHE A 581 -13.98 -13.82 3.37
CA PHE A 581 -15.01 -13.53 2.38
C PHE A 581 -15.20 -14.70 1.40
N TYR A 582 -16.04 -15.66 1.78
CA TYR A 582 -16.32 -16.93 1.08
C TYR A 582 -15.13 -17.89 0.92
N THR A 583 -13.89 -17.43 1.03
CA THR A 583 -12.70 -18.26 0.80
C THR A 583 -12.49 -19.29 1.92
N GLU A 584 -12.86 -18.99 3.17
CA GLU A 584 -12.82 -19.93 4.30
C GLU A 584 -13.71 -21.19 4.15
N ASP A 585 -14.72 -21.16 3.27
CA ASP A 585 -15.56 -22.32 2.98
C ASP A 585 -14.91 -23.32 2.02
N VAL A 586 -14.02 -22.85 1.15
CA VAL A 586 -13.41 -23.63 0.06
C VAL A 586 -11.95 -23.96 0.35
N CYS A 587 -11.21 -22.99 0.88
CA CYS A 587 -9.81 -23.10 1.27
C CYS A 587 -9.71 -23.29 2.78
N ARG A 588 -9.33 -24.49 3.21
CA ARG A 588 -9.13 -24.84 4.63
C ARG A 588 -7.82 -25.60 4.75
N PHE A 589 -7.01 -25.22 5.74
CA PHE A 589 -5.70 -25.82 6.01
C PHE A 589 -5.68 -26.47 7.40
N PRO A 590 -4.99 -27.62 7.56
CA PRO A 590 -4.18 -28.32 6.56
C PRO A 590 -5.02 -29.00 5.45
N CYS A 591 -4.48 -29.12 4.23
CA CYS A 591 -5.23 -29.63 3.08
C CYS A 591 -4.55 -30.80 2.35
N VAL A 592 -5.08 -32.02 2.54
CA VAL A 592 -4.55 -33.27 1.98
C VAL A 592 -4.31 -33.20 0.46
N ASP A 593 -5.31 -32.72 -0.30
CA ASP A 593 -5.25 -32.71 -1.76
C ASP A 593 -4.23 -31.68 -2.28
N THR A 594 -4.15 -30.50 -1.64
CA THR A 594 -3.17 -29.46 -1.97
C THR A 594 -1.75 -29.97 -1.70
N VAL A 595 -1.51 -30.63 -0.57
CA VAL A 595 -0.20 -31.27 -0.27
C VAL A 595 0.15 -32.30 -1.33
N LYS A 596 -0.75 -33.24 -1.65
CA LYS A 596 -0.52 -34.25 -2.69
C LYS A 596 -0.21 -33.63 -4.05
N LEU A 597 -0.91 -32.56 -4.43
CA LEU A 597 -0.70 -31.88 -5.71
C LEU A 597 0.65 -31.14 -5.75
N LEU A 598 1.00 -30.40 -4.71
CA LEU A 598 2.30 -29.72 -4.59
C LEU A 598 3.46 -30.72 -4.69
N LEU A 599 3.39 -31.84 -3.97
CA LEU A 599 4.39 -32.91 -4.01
C LEU A 599 4.47 -33.60 -5.39
N LYS A 600 3.32 -33.90 -6.01
CA LYS A 600 3.26 -34.44 -7.39
C LYS A 600 3.90 -33.49 -8.40
N CYS A 601 3.80 -32.18 -8.17
CA CYS A 601 4.42 -31.12 -8.95
C CYS A 601 5.83 -30.73 -8.45
N GLY A 602 6.50 -31.57 -7.65
CA GLY A 602 7.93 -31.40 -7.33
C GLY A 602 8.25 -30.50 -6.13
N ALA A 603 7.30 -30.22 -5.24
CA ALA A 603 7.62 -29.54 -3.98
C ALA A 603 8.57 -30.39 -3.11
N HIS A 604 9.63 -29.77 -2.59
CA HIS A 604 10.59 -30.44 -1.71
C HIS A 604 10.05 -30.57 -0.28
N VAL A 605 10.21 -31.73 0.35
CA VAL A 605 9.76 -32.03 1.73
C VAL A 605 10.74 -31.64 2.83
N ASP A 606 12.04 -31.57 2.49
CA ASP A 606 13.13 -31.25 3.43
C ASP A 606 13.45 -29.74 3.48
N VAL A 607 12.54 -28.90 2.95
CA VAL A 607 12.57 -27.44 3.16
C VAL A 607 12.31 -27.12 4.63
N VAL A 608 12.75 -25.95 5.05
CA VAL A 608 12.50 -25.42 6.39
C VAL A 608 12.16 -23.94 6.37
N ASP A 609 11.42 -23.49 7.38
CA ASP A 609 11.20 -22.07 7.71
C ASP A 609 12.38 -21.47 8.51
N CYS A 610 12.25 -20.21 8.96
CA CYS A 610 13.30 -19.51 9.71
C CYS A 610 13.61 -20.14 11.08
N ASP A 611 12.63 -20.81 11.69
CA ASP A 611 12.76 -21.57 12.93
C ASP A 611 13.17 -23.04 12.68
N ARG A 612 13.59 -23.35 11.45
CA ARG A 612 14.00 -24.68 10.99
C ARG A 612 12.91 -25.75 11.09
N ASN A 613 11.65 -25.38 11.21
CA ASN A 613 10.54 -26.31 11.12
C ASN A 613 10.46 -26.82 9.68
N THR A 614 10.44 -28.14 9.50
CA THR A 614 9.99 -28.71 8.22
C THR A 614 8.46 -28.65 8.14
N PRO A 615 7.82 -28.85 6.97
CA PRO A 615 6.36 -28.95 6.88
C PRO A 615 5.76 -29.98 7.84
N LEU A 616 6.50 -31.03 8.21
CA LEU A 616 6.06 -31.99 9.21
C LEU A 616 6.01 -31.41 10.64
N HIS A 617 6.94 -30.52 11.00
CA HIS A 617 6.90 -29.78 12.27
C HIS A 617 5.71 -28.81 12.27
N THR A 618 5.59 -27.98 11.22
CA THR A 618 4.49 -27.03 11.06
C THR A 618 3.14 -27.72 11.19
N LEU A 619 2.92 -28.86 10.52
CA LEU A 619 1.68 -29.63 10.63
C LEU A 619 1.31 -29.99 12.08
N VAL A 620 2.27 -30.51 12.86
CA VAL A 620 1.95 -31.07 14.18
C VAL A 620 2.06 -30.07 15.33
N GLY A 621 2.72 -28.93 15.12
CA GLY A 621 2.71 -27.77 16.02
C GLY A 621 1.51 -26.84 15.79
N THR A 622 1.01 -26.70 14.55
CA THR A 622 -0.08 -25.74 14.25
C THR A 622 -1.48 -26.34 14.36
N VAL A 623 -1.67 -27.66 14.29
CA VAL A 623 -3.02 -28.23 14.42
C VAL A 623 -3.47 -28.21 15.89
N GLU A 624 -4.48 -27.39 16.17
CA GLU A 624 -5.07 -27.25 17.51
C GLU A 624 -5.63 -28.59 18.06
N PRO A 625 -5.34 -28.94 19.33
CA PRO A 625 -5.91 -30.13 19.96
C PRO A 625 -7.45 -30.17 19.94
N ALA A 626 -8.12 -29.01 19.94
CA ALA A 626 -9.57 -28.91 19.86
C ALA A 626 -10.14 -29.42 18.52
N ARG A 627 -9.44 -29.18 17.40
CA ARG A 627 -9.84 -29.72 16.07
C ARG A 627 -9.68 -31.24 16.02
N LEU A 628 -8.67 -31.78 16.72
CA LEU A 628 -8.35 -33.21 16.77
C LEU A 628 -9.27 -34.03 17.71
N ILE A 629 -10.30 -33.42 18.29
CA ILE A 629 -11.41 -34.13 18.96
C ILE A 629 -12.32 -34.82 17.91
N ASN A 630 -12.39 -34.29 16.69
CA ASN A 630 -13.13 -34.90 15.59
C ASN A 630 -12.31 -36.00 14.92
N SER A 631 -12.84 -37.23 14.87
CA SER A 631 -12.19 -38.39 14.24
C SER A 631 -11.75 -38.13 12.80
N ASN A 632 -12.53 -37.35 12.03
CA ASN A 632 -12.24 -37.12 10.62
C ASN A 632 -11.00 -36.22 10.44
N ALA A 633 -10.88 -35.17 11.25
CA ALA A 633 -9.72 -34.27 11.23
C ALA A 633 -8.43 -35.00 11.67
N VAL A 634 -8.52 -35.95 12.60
CA VAL A 634 -7.38 -36.80 12.98
C VAL A 634 -6.91 -37.66 11.81
N GLU A 635 -7.81 -38.28 11.05
CA GLU A 635 -7.45 -39.08 9.87
C GLU A 635 -6.90 -38.22 8.72
N GLU A 636 -7.43 -37.01 8.49
CA GLU A 636 -6.86 -36.05 7.52
C GLU A 636 -5.40 -35.71 7.85
N VAL A 637 -5.09 -35.39 9.12
CA VAL A 637 -3.71 -35.09 9.54
C VAL A 637 -2.80 -36.31 9.44
N LYS A 638 -3.28 -37.50 9.82
CA LYS A 638 -2.53 -38.76 9.61
C LYS A 638 -2.25 -39.05 8.13
N GLU A 639 -3.20 -38.74 7.25
CA GLU A 639 -3.02 -38.92 5.81
C GLU A 639 -1.93 -37.96 5.27
N ILE A 640 -1.89 -36.71 5.73
CA ILE A 640 -0.81 -35.77 5.37
C ILE A 640 0.54 -36.26 5.89
N VAL A 641 0.61 -36.74 7.14
CA VAL A 641 1.83 -37.36 7.70
C VAL A 641 2.31 -38.52 6.83
N ASP A 642 1.44 -39.45 6.47
CA ASP A 642 1.80 -40.62 5.66
C ASP A 642 2.21 -40.22 4.22
N VAL A 643 1.56 -39.20 3.64
CA VAL A 643 1.96 -38.62 2.35
C VAL A 643 3.36 -37.98 2.41
N LEU A 644 3.66 -37.18 3.44
CA LEU A 644 4.99 -36.57 3.64
C LEU A 644 6.07 -37.63 3.89
N VAL A 645 5.78 -38.68 4.67
CA VAL A 645 6.69 -39.80 4.90
C VAL A 645 6.98 -40.56 3.61
N ARG A 646 5.96 -40.88 2.81
CA ARG A 646 6.15 -41.54 1.50
C ARG A 646 6.91 -40.68 0.50
N ALA A 647 6.76 -39.35 0.58
CA ALA A 647 7.54 -38.39 -0.20
C ALA A 647 8.98 -38.22 0.31
N GLY A 648 9.35 -38.85 1.44
CA GLY A 648 10.72 -38.94 1.93
C GLY A 648 11.14 -37.88 2.93
N VAL A 649 10.21 -37.24 3.65
CA VAL A 649 10.53 -36.21 4.65
C VAL A 649 11.49 -36.73 5.73
N HIS A 650 12.50 -35.93 6.05
CA HIS A 650 13.55 -36.34 6.98
C HIS A 650 13.08 -36.31 8.45
N LEU A 651 12.57 -37.44 8.94
CA LEU A 651 11.99 -37.61 10.29
C LEU A 651 12.92 -37.28 11.48
N ASP A 652 14.24 -37.38 11.31
CA ASP A 652 15.23 -37.06 12.35
C ASP A 652 15.75 -35.60 12.25
N ALA A 653 15.13 -34.74 11.42
CA ALA A 653 15.43 -33.31 11.38
C ALA A 653 14.91 -32.62 12.64
N VAL A 654 15.62 -31.57 13.09
CA VAL A 654 15.24 -30.77 14.26
C VAL A 654 15.12 -29.28 13.95
N ASN A 655 14.16 -28.64 14.62
CA ASN A 655 13.92 -27.19 14.62
C ASN A 655 14.97 -26.42 15.43
N THR A 656 14.78 -25.11 15.63
CA THR A 656 15.65 -24.23 16.42
C THR A 656 15.80 -24.68 17.89
N ASP A 657 14.74 -25.24 18.48
CA ASP A 657 14.74 -25.80 19.84
C ASP A 657 15.36 -27.20 19.94
N GLY A 658 15.74 -27.80 18.81
CA GLY A 658 16.33 -29.14 18.77
C GLY A 658 15.32 -30.28 18.93
N LEU A 659 14.03 -29.96 18.79
CA LEU A 659 12.94 -30.93 18.81
C LEU A 659 12.73 -31.48 17.40
N LYS A 660 12.44 -32.77 17.30
CA LYS A 660 11.81 -33.35 16.11
C LYS A 660 10.31 -33.06 16.12
N ALA A 661 9.65 -33.12 14.97
CA ALA A 661 8.19 -33.06 14.85
C ALA A 661 7.44 -34.00 15.83
N SER A 662 7.95 -35.21 16.11
CA SER A 662 7.30 -36.14 17.07
C SER A 662 7.44 -35.76 18.55
N GLN A 663 8.27 -34.77 18.85
CA GLN A 663 8.51 -34.20 20.17
C GLN A 663 7.85 -32.82 20.30
N ASP A 664 7.83 -32.07 19.20
CA ASP A 664 7.22 -30.75 19.02
C ASP A 664 5.67 -30.79 18.91
N SER A 665 5.09 -31.97 18.64
CA SER A 665 3.65 -32.11 18.43
C SER A 665 2.82 -31.72 19.66
N HIS A 666 1.90 -30.76 19.46
CA HIS A 666 0.93 -30.32 20.47
C HIS A 666 -0.16 -31.35 20.82
N TYR A 667 -0.23 -32.48 20.11
CA TYR A 667 -1.17 -33.57 20.38
C TYR A 667 -0.43 -34.91 20.53
N ALA A 668 -0.29 -35.37 21.78
CA ALA A 668 0.58 -36.51 22.12
C ALA A 668 0.34 -37.80 21.29
N PRO A 669 -0.91 -38.22 20.96
CA PRO A 669 -1.14 -39.38 20.09
C PRO A 669 -0.60 -39.21 18.66
N MET A 670 -0.49 -37.98 18.13
CA MET A 670 0.16 -37.73 16.84
C MET A 670 1.68 -37.84 16.96
N GLY A 671 2.26 -37.35 18.06
CA GLY A 671 3.68 -37.57 18.38
C GLY A 671 4.03 -39.06 18.48
N GLU A 672 3.18 -39.87 19.11
CA GLU A 672 3.33 -41.33 19.16
C GLU A 672 3.21 -42.00 17.79
N PHE A 673 2.23 -41.58 16.97
CA PHE A 673 2.08 -42.04 15.59
C PHE A 673 3.34 -41.78 14.74
N LEU A 674 3.93 -40.59 14.86
CA LEU A 674 5.20 -40.23 14.20
C LEU A 674 6.38 -41.10 14.67
N ARG A 675 6.52 -41.34 15.98
CA ARG A 675 7.57 -42.24 16.52
C ARG A 675 7.46 -43.65 15.94
N GLY A 676 6.25 -44.11 15.63
CA GLY A 676 6.01 -45.37 14.91
C GLY A 676 6.69 -45.41 13.54
N TYR A 677 6.82 -44.29 12.82
CA TYR A 677 7.60 -44.21 11.58
C TYR A 677 9.10 -44.06 11.85
N GLU A 678 9.52 -43.24 12.82
CA GLU A 678 10.94 -43.09 13.18
C GLU A 678 11.61 -44.44 13.47
N ILE A 679 10.99 -45.26 14.32
CA ILE A 679 11.51 -46.59 14.70
C ILE A 679 11.71 -47.50 13.48
N ARG A 680 10.87 -47.35 12.43
CA ARG A 680 10.95 -48.13 11.19
C ARG A 680 11.93 -47.54 10.16
N ALA A 681 12.23 -46.25 10.23
CA ALA A 681 12.99 -45.51 9.22
C ALA A 681 14.45 -45.20 9.61
N ILE A 682 14.87 -45.51 10.85
CA ILE A 682 16.25 -45.31 11.32
C ILE A 682 17.24 -46.05 10.41
N ASN A 683 18.15 -45.29 9.81
CA ASN A 683 19.28 -45.80 9.04
C ASN A 683 20.61 -45.35 9.66
N LEU A 684 21.71 -46.01 9.27
CA LEU A 684 23.03 -45.76 9.86
C LEU A 684 23.52 -44.31 9.68
N ARG A 685 23.13 -43.63 8.58
CA ARG A 685 23.54 -42.22 8.35
C ARG A 685 22.88 -41.31 9.39
N CYS A 686 21.59 -41.48 9.64
CA CYS A 686 20.88 -40.73 10.69
C CYS A 686 21.46 -41.01 12.08
N LEU A 687 21.81 -42.26 12.40
CA LEU A 687 22.46 -42.61 13.67
C LEU A 687 23.84 -41.94 13.82
N SER A 688 24.66 -41.96 12.76
CA SER A 688 25.97 -41.30 12.76
C SER A 688 25.85 -39.78 12.91
N ALA A 689 24.93 -39.15 12.19
CA ALA A 689 24.70 -37.71 12.28
C ALA A 689 24.13 -37.29 13.65
N ARG A 690 23.23 -38.10 14.24
CA ARG A 690 22.77 -37.93 15.63
C ARG A 690 23.90 -38.04 16.64
N ALA A 691 24.81 -39.01 16.50
CA ALA A 691 25.97 -39.11 17.38
C ALA A 691 26.90 -37.90 17.25
N ILE A 692 27.14 -37.41 16.03
CA ILE A 692 27.90 -36.18 15.77
C ILE A 692 27.24 -34.97 16.46
N ALA A 693 25.92 -34.81 16.32
CA ALA A 693 25.17 -33.72 16.93
C ALA A 693 25.15 -33.80 18.46
N GLN A 694 24.82 -34.96 19.03
CA GLN A 694 24.72 -35.19 20.48
C GLN A 694 26.06 -34.98 21.20
N HIS A 695 27.17 -35.38 20.57
CA HIS A 695 28.51 -35.23 21.14
C HIS A 695 29.24 -33.96 20.66
N ARG A 696 28.57 -33.07 19.90
CA ARG A 696 29.12 -31.83 19.32
C ARG A 696 30.45 -32.03 18.57
N ILE A 697 30.57 -33.14 17.84
CA ILE A 697 31.79 -33.50 17.13
C ILE A 697 32.00 -32.51 15.96
N PRO A 698 33.16 -31.84 15.82
CA PRO A 698 33.40 -30.95 14.69
C PRO A 698 33.42 -31.75 13.38
N PHE A 699 32.56 -31.41 12.42
CA PHE A 699 32.44 -32.15 11.15
C PHE A 699 32.67 -31.30 9.88
N ARG A 700 32.55 -29.97 9.98
CA ARG A 700 32.86 -29.05 8.85
C ARG A 700 34.29 -29.27 8.38
N ASN A 701 34.48 -29.39 7.07
CA ASN A 701 35.76 -29.72 6.41
C ASN A 701 36.36 -31.10 6.74
N GLN A 702 35.69 -31.93 7.54
CA GLN A 702 36.11 -33.32 7.85
C GLN A 702 35.31 -34.37 7.07
N ILE A 703 34.08 -34.03 6.67
CA ILE A 703 33.22 -34.87 5.82
C ILE A 703 33.02 -34.21 4.45
N PRO A 704 32.68 -34.97 3.39
CA PRO A 704 32.31 -34.42 2.09
C PRO A 704 31.23 -33.33 2.21
N LEU A 705 31.36 -32.24 1.43
CA LEU A 705 30.48 -31.07 1.50
C LEU A 705 28.98 -31.44 1.38
N GLN A 706 28.66 -32.45 0.55
CA GLN A 706 27.32 -32.98 0.35
C GLN A 706 26.68 -33.62 1.61
N LEU A 707 27.50 -34.01 2.60
CA LEU A 707 27.04 -34.57 3.88
C LEU A 707 26.99 -33.52 5.01
N VAL A 708 27.55 -32.32 4.81
CA VAL A 708 27.53 -31.24 5.80
C VAL A 708 26.08 -30.82 6.09
N SER A 709 25.31 -30.52 5.04
CA SER A 709 23.89 -30.13 5.16
C SER A 709 23.00 -31.27 5.66
N PHE A 710 23.39 -32.53 5.49
CA PHE A 710 22.70 -33.67 6.09
C PHE A 710 22.92 -33.71 7.61
N VAL A 711 24.17 -33.56 8.08
CA VAL A 711 24.49 -33.55 9.52
C VAL A 711 23.95 -32.30 10.21
N GLU A 712 23.96 -31.14 9.57
CA GLU A 712 23.41 -29.88 10.11
C GLU A 712 21.93 -29.99 10.50
N ARG A 713 21.11 -30.73 9.75
CA ARG A 713 19.68 -30.96 10.07
C ARG A 713 19.43 -31.65 11.41
N HIS A 714 20.42 -32.39 11.93
CA HIS A 714 20.34 -33.04 13.24
C HIS A 714 20.92 -32.19 14.39
N CYS A 715 21.55 -31.05 14.07
CA CYS A 715 22.24 -30.19 15.03
C CYS A 715 21.38 -28.99 15.43
N MET A 716 21.43 -28.58 16.70
CA MET A 716 20.94 -27.29 17.17
C MET A 716 21.64 -26.13 16.43
N PRO A 717 20.94 -25.08 15.99
CA PRO A 717 21.57 -23.88 15.45
C PRO A 717 22.18 -23.05 16.59
N LYS A 718 23.52 -23.14 16.71
CA LYS A 718 24.41 -22.50 17.73
C LYS A 718 24.48 -23.24 19.07
N GLY A 719 25.61 -23.91 19.27
CA GLY A 719 26.11 -24.42 20.55
C GLY A 719 27.63 -24.58 20.50
#